data_AF-A0A0E3WYM3-F1
#
_entry.id   AF-A0A0E3WYM3-F1
#
_cell.length_a   1.000
_cell.length_b   1.000
_cell.length_c   1.000
_cell.angle_alpha   90.00
_cell.angle_beta   90.00
_cell.angle_gamma   90.00
#
_symmetry.space_group_name_H-M   'P 1'
#
loop_
_entity.id
_entity.type
_entity.pdbx_description
1 polymer ?
#
loop_
_entity_poly.entity_id
_entity_poly.type
_entity_poly.pdbx_seq_one_letter_code
_entity_poly.pdbx_strand_id
1 'polypeptide(L)'
;MDNIEVYNNKIYNANLAGIWLEGYNSYIKEDTNVHIHHNTITGSGICNGLQANGAGILTHGFNVLIEDNVLDSNYQDGISANVWNTPPSDAGFVLDVRNNIITNTLPTPTESSTTGYGLNNYETATHTIISNYNYIYNNALGDYKNTGSTTDINEAPTDNDLNNAPVLNFIGSRTVDVGNTLNFIVSASDADGDSLAYSVIGLPRGANFGVVSGEFSWIPDSTQTGTYTVTFEVTDGKLTDSETMTINVNSVVNAPVLNSIGDMSVTEGSLLSFVISASDADGDSLTYSASGLPSGAAFDGASRLFSWKPVAGQAGIYDITFAVTDGQLTDSEVISITVSPEGTSAGTSDTMYINRLRESTPDATLMGDSYVDLGNIVEVGSYREVMWFDLSEYSTTDAVVSATLSMNWYYPENAPRNQDTVVEIYRAADWDPAQVSWNEKAAGVPWNDAGGDWFDSTGVAQGSMPYASITFSGSDVPDNGVYEFDVTELVQEYVSGEHANTGFFIKARNENDNYIAFDGTANDLKKPKLTVTVSTTSNLAPVMDPIADQVVDEGATLSFGVTASDADGDSLTYSSTGAPAGATFDPATAEFTWTPADSQAGIYGVMFEVSDGELTDSKAILIAVNAVDNDPSGNNAPVITAFEPANNDVFEEGSVINIGVTASDVDGQDLTYLLKIDGVSVSTTSSYVWKSTDNANRGPHVIEAVVSDGTDQVTVQHVITIIKIHPRWDVNQDGVVNILDVTIVAQNLGSEKPHPSWDVNEDGVVNIQDLTIVAHYFGETIQL
;
A
#
# COMPACT_ATOMS: atom_id res chain seq x y z
N MET A 1 -58.66 -10.55 49.03
CA MET A 1 -57.39 -10.58 48.26
C MET A 1 -57.71 -11.61 47.22
N ASP A 2 -57.95 -11.15 46.01
CA ASP A 2 -58.61 -11.98 45.01
C ASP A 2 -57.55 -12.21 43.93
N ASN A 3 -57.36 -13.47 43.51
CA ASN A 3 -56.32 -13.91 42.56
C ASN A 3 -54.88 -13.78 43.10
N ILE A 4 -54.52 -14.63 44.06
CA ILE A 4 -53.13 -14.77 44.54
C ILE A 4 -52.45 -15.86 43.70
N GLU A 5 -51.33 -15.53 43.06
CA GLU A 5 -50.53 -16.48 42.28
C GLU A 5 -49.10 -16.53 42.82
N VAL A 6 -48.60 -17.75 43.08
CA VAL A 6 -47.24 -17.99 43.59
C VAL A 6 -46.55 -18.99 42.67
N TYR A 7 -45.58 -18.52 41.88
CA TYR A 7 -44.99 -19.35 40.83
C TYR A 7 -43.54 -19.06 40.50
N ASN A 8 -42.88 -20.03 39.85
CA ASN A 8 -41.48 -19.97 39.42
C ASN A 8 -40.47 -19.68 40.54
N ASN A 9 -40.80 -20.02 41.79
CA ASN A 9 -39.89 -19.84 42.92
C ASN A 9 -39.01 -21.07 43.11
N LYS A 10 -37.75 -20.83 43.50
CA LYS A 10 -36.82 -21.87 43.96
C LYS A 10 -36.53 -21.67 45.45
N ILE A 11 -37.10 -22.53 46.30
CA ILE A 11 -37.09 -22.40 47.76
C ILE A 11 -36.30 -23.56 48.35
N TYR A 12 -35.26 -23.23 49.13
CA TYR A 12 -34.32 -24.22 49.67
C TYR A 12 -34.15 -24.07 51.17
N ASN A 13 -34.22 -25.18 51.91
CA ASN A 13 -33.90 -25.25 53.34
C ASN A 13 -34.66 -24.24 54.21
N ALA A 14 -35.92 -23.95 53.88
CA ALA A 14 -36.74 -23.09 54.74
C ALA A 14 -36.98 -23.79 56.09
N ASN A 15 -36.81 -23.03 57.19
CA ASN A 15 -36.92 -23.59 58.54
C ASN A 15 -38.36 -24.00 58.91
N LEU A 16 -39.36 -23.36 58.29
CA LEU A 16 -40.80 -23.71 58.37
C LEU A 16 -41.27 -24.16 56.98
N ALA A 17 -42.57 -24.05 56.69
CA ALA A 17 -43.07 -24.36 55.36
C ALA A 17 -42.39 -23.53 54.25
N GLY A 18 -42.12 -24.15 53.10
CA GLY A 18 -41.57 -23.46 51.93
C GLY A 18 -42.52 -22.37 51.44
N ILE A 19 -43.79 -22.74 51.28
CA ILE A 19 -44.89 -21.80 51.07
C ILE A 19 -45.90 -22.00 52.20
N TRP A 20 -46.27 -20.91 52.87
CA TRP A 20 -47.26 -20.91 53.95
C TRP A 20 -48.41 -19.96 53.63
N LEU A 21 -49.61 -20.50 53.44
CA LEU A 21 -50.85 -19.75 53.28
C LEU A 21 -51.71 -19.88 54.54
N GLU A 22 -51.91 -18.76 55.26
CA GLU A 22 -52.66 -18.72 56.51
C GLU A 22 -53.80 -17.69 56.47
N GLY A 23 -55.04 -18.16 56.70
CA GLY A 23 -56.20 -17.29 56.88
C GLY A 23 -56.42 -16.89 58.35
N TYR A 24 -56.78 -15.62 58.60
CA TYR A 24 -57.10 -15.09 59.94
C TYR A 24 -58.58 -14.68 60.06
N ASN A 25 -59.24 -15.12 61.15
CA ASN A 25 -60.59 -14.74 61.62
C ASN A 25 -61.81 -15.20 60.77
N SER A 26 -62.03 -14.64 59.58
CA SER A 26 -63.23 -14.87 58.76
C SER A 26 -62.84 -15.41 57.39
N TYR A 27 -63.26 -16.64 57.09
CA TYR A 27 -62.82 -17.39 55.91
C TYR A 27 -63.85 -17.23 54.79
N ILE A 28 -63.51 -16.48 53.74
CA ILE A 28 -64.42 -16.24 52.61
C ILE A 28 -64.11 -17.27 51.52
N LYS A 29 -65.00 -18.24 51.31
CA LYS A 29 -64.80 -19.37 50.36
C LYS A 29 -64.91 -18.98 48.89
N GLU A 30 -65.72 -17.98 48.57
CA GLU A 30 -66.17 -17.70 47.20
C GLU A 30 -65.36 -16.60 46.49
N ASP A 31 -64.52 -15.84 47.22
CA ASP A 31 -63.86 -14.64 46.68
C ASP A 31 -62.33 -14.77 46.52
N THR A 32 -61.72 -15.92 46.83
CA THR A 32 -60.25 -16.08 46.80
C THR A 32 -59.84 -17.23 45.88
N ASN A 33 -59.34 -16.90 44.69
CA ASN A 33 -58.57 -17.83 43.85
C ASN A 33 -57.10 -17.78 44.28
N VAL A 34 -56.59 -18.85 44.87
CA VAL A 34 -55.16 -18.99 45.13
C VAL A 34 -54.59 -20.08 44.25
N HIS A 35 -53.54 -19.75 43.51
CA HIS A 35 -52.87 -20.62 42.57
C HIS A 35 -51.38 -20.72 42.91
N ILE A 36 -50.88 -21.91 43.21
CA ILE A 36 -49.46 -22.18 43.46
C ILE A 36 -48.96 -23.11 42.37
N HIS A 37 -48.04 -22.65 41.52
CA HIS A 37 -47.56 -23.48 40.41
C HIS A 37 -46.10 -23.29 40.01
N HIS A 38 -45.48 -24.31 39.39
CA HIS A 38 -44.12 -24.20 38.83
C HIS A 38 -43.03 -23.82 39.86
N ASN A 39 -43.24 -24.13 41.16
CA ASN A 39 -42.24 -23.88 42.18
C ASN A 39 -41.39 -25.13 42.42
N THR A 40 -40.10 -24.93 42.70
CA THR A 40 -39.19 -25.99 43.19
C THR A 40 -38.89 -25.74 44.67
N ILE A 41 -39.30 -26.67 45.54
CA ILE A 41 -39.13 -26.55 46.99
C ILE A 41 -38.36 -27.76 47.49
N THR A 42 -37.17 -27.55 48.06
CA THR A 42 -36.39 -28.66 48.61
C THR A 42 -35.86 -28.41 50.02
N GLY A 43 -35.79 -29.48 50.82
CA GLY A 43 -35.22 -29.45 52.17
C GLY A 43 -35.95 -28.54 53.17
N SER A 44 -37.15 -28.07 52.85
CA SER A 44 -37.91 -27.12 53.68
C SER A 44 -38.75 -27.84 54.74
N GLY A 45 -39.14 -27.18 55.83
CA GLY A 45 -40.00 -27.75 56.88
C GLY A 45 -39.27 -28.35 58.09
N ILE A 46 -37.97 -28.05 58.28
CA ILE A 46 -37.10 -28.68 59.30
C ILE A 46 -37.61 -28.50 60.74
N CYS A 47 -38.39 -27.46 61.04
CA CYS A 47 -39.13 -27.21 62.29
C CYS A 47 -38.39 -27.66 63.56
N ASN A 48 -37.27 -27.00 63.88
CA ASN A 48 -36.50 -27.24 65.11
C ASN A 48 -37.28 -26.80 66.37
N GLY A 49 -38.21 -27.64 66.85
CA GLY A 49 -38.88 -27.49 68.16
C GLY A 49 -40.31 -26.93 68.14
N LEU A 50 -40.94 -26.75 66.97
CA LEU A 50 -42.35 -26.37 66.86
C LEU A 50 -43.14 -27.49 66.17
N GLN A 51 -43.95 -28.23 66.94
CA GLN A 51 -44.55 -29.51 66.57
C GLN A 51 -45.70 -29.50 65.53
N ALA A 52 -45.79 -28.54 64.59
CA ALA A 52 -46.96 -28.55 63.70
C ALA A 52 -46.85 -27.92 62.29
N ASN A 53 -45.82 -27.16 61.93
CA ASN A 53 -45.94 -26.23 60.78
C ASN A 53 -44.87 -26.39 59.68
N GLY A 54 -44.29 -27.57 59.55
CA GLY A 54 -43.40 -27.93 58.45
C GLY A 54 -44.20 -28.52 57.30
N ALA A 55 -43.86 -28.10 56.08
CA ALA A 55 -44.21 -28.79 54.84
C ALA A 55 -43.39 -28.19 53.69
N GLY A 56 -43.42 -28.78 52.51
CA GLY A 56 -43.08 -28.05 51.30
C GLY A 56 -44.09 -26.92 51.04
N ILE A 57 -45.39 -27.25 51.03
CA ILE A 57 -46.50 -26.29 50.98
C ILE A 57 -47.49 -26.57 52.12
N LEU A 58 -47.80 -25.54 52.91
CA LEU A 58 -48.79 -25.59 53.98
C LEU A 58 -49.92 -24.59 53.70
N THR A 59 -51.15 -25.08 53.70
CA THR A 59 -52.33 -24.23 53.50
C THR A 59 -53.35 -24.38 54.61
N HIS A 60 -54.04 -23.29 54.91
CA HIS A 60 -55.08 -23.21 55.93
C HIS A 60 -56.13 -22.16 55.58
N GLY A 61 -57.40 -22.60 55.45
CA GLY A 61 -58.56 -21.70 55.40
C GLY A 61 -58.87 -21.07 54.04
N PHE A 62 -58.44 -21.69 52.93
CA PHE A 62 -58.70 -21.23 51.56
C PHE A 62 -58.99 -22.38 50.59
N ASN A 63 -59.68 -22.08 49.48
CA ASN A 63 -59.65 -22.93 48.30
C ASN A 63 -58.38 -22.63 47.51
N VAL A 64 -57.60 -23.66 47.20
CA VAL A 64 -56.27 -23.49 46.57
C VAL A 64 -56.11 -24.50 45.44
N LEU A 65 -55.66 -24.02 44.28
CA LEU A 65 -55.13 -24.86 43.21
C LEU A 65 -53.61 -24.94 43.35
N ILE A 66 -53.07 -26.15 43.42
CA ILE A 66 -51.64 -26.43 43.52
C ILE A 66 -51.24 -27.34 42.38
N GLU A 67 -50.49 -26.84 41.39
CA GLU A 67 -50.11 -27.62 40.21
C GLU A 67 -48.69 -27.42 39.71
N ASP A 68 -48.12 -28.43 39.04
CA ASP A 68 -46.80 -28.34 38.38
C ASP A 68 -45.66 -27.92 39.31
N ASN A 69 -45.73 -28.23 40.61
CA ASN A 69 -44.65 -27.95 41.55
C ASN A 69 -43.76 -29.19 41.75
N VAL A 70 -42.48 -28.95 42.08
CA VAL A 70 -41.50 -29.98 42.43
C VAL A 70 -41.13 -29.82 43.90
N LEU A 71 -41.49 -30.80 44.71
CA LEU A 71 -41.28 -30.81 46.15
C LEU A 71 -40.43 -32.02 46.51
N ASP A 72 -39.15 -31.80 46.82
CA ASP A 72 -38.21 -32.88 47.10
C ASP A 72 -37.57 -32.76 48.48
N SER A 73 -37.45 -33.88 49.20
CA SER A 73 -36.70 -33.94 50.46
C SER A 73 -37.22 -32.99 51.55
N ASN A 74 -38.49 -32.57 51.45
CA ASN A 74 -39.10 -31.67 52.43
C ASN A 74 -39.45 -32.41 53.72
N TYR A 75 -39.25 -31.75 54.85
CA TYR A 75 -39.53 -32.27 56.17
C TYR A 75 -40.99 -32.08 56.55
N GLN A 76 -41.47 -32.97 57.41
CA GLN A 76 -42.85 -33.09 57.88
C GLN A 76 -43.83 -33.63 56.83
N ASP A 77 -44.14 -32.90 55.76
CA ASP A 77 -45.00 -33.41 54.68
C ASP A 77 -44.68 -32.66 53.37
N GLY A 78 -45.00 -33.24 52.22
CA GLY A 78 -44.87 -32.55 50.93
C GLY A 78 -45.84 -31.38 50.84
N ILE A 79 -47.14 -31.69 50.85
CA ILE A 79 -48.22 -30.70 50.91
C ILE A 79 -49.18 -31.08 52.05
N SER A 80 -49.55 -30.10 52.89
CA SER A 80 -50.48 -30.34 53.98
C SER A 80 -51.55 -29.26 54.14
N ALA A 81 -52.74 -29.71 54.57
CA ALA A 81 -53.77 -28.86 55.17
C ALA A 81 -53.67 -28.99 56.69
N ASN A 82 -53.16 -27.96 57.38
CA ASN A 82 -52.78 -28.05 58.80
C ASN A 82 -52.90 -26.69 59.54
N VAL A 83 -53.12 -26.71 60.86
CA VAL A 83 -53.46 -25.56 61.72
C VAL A 83 -52.49 -25.39 62.88
N TRP A 84 -52.17 -24.12 63.22
CA TRP A 84 -51.39 -23.76 64.40
C TRP A 84 -52.24 -23.51 65.67
N ASN A 85 -53.39 -22.83 65.58
CA ASN A 85 -54.06 -22.32 66.80
C ASN A 85 -55.59 -22.50 66.88
N THR A 86 -56.36 -22.30 65.80
CA THR A 86 -57.82 -22.49 65.81
C THR A 86 -58.30 -22.97 64.44
N PRO A 87 -58.93 -24.16 64.34
CA PRO A 87 -59.46 -24.65 63.07
C PRO A 87 -60.55 -23.71 62.54
N PRO A 88 -60.78 -23.66 61.21
CA PRO A 88 -61.84 -22.83 60.66
C PRO A 88 -63.19 -23.28 61.24
N SER A 89 -64.07 -22.33 61.58
CA SER A 89 -65.43 -22.68 62.03
C SER A 89 -66.31 -23.21 60.89
N ASP A 90 -65.92 -22.91 59.64
CA ASP A 90 -66.62 -23.30 58.43
C ASP A 90 -66.01 -24.56 57.80
N ALA A 91 -66.83 -25.43 57.21
CA ALA A 91 -66.39 -26.66 56.54
C ALA A 91 -66.59 -26.61 55.02
N GLY A 92 -65.76 -27.30 54.25
CA GLY A 92 -65.88 -27.42 52.78
C GLY A 92 -64.83 -26.66 51.98
N PHE A 93 -63.64 -26.42 52.55
CA PHE A 93 -62.49 -25.91 51.79
C PHE A 93 -61.90 -27.02 50.92
N VAL A 94 -61.43 -26.68 49.73
CA VAL A 94 -60.90 -27.62 48.75
C VAL A 94 -59.48 -27.23 48.35
N LEU A 95 -58.54 -28.14 48.54
CA LEU A 95 -57.22 -28.09 47.91
C LEU A 95 -57.29 -28.99 46.68
N ASP A 96 -57.24 -28.41 45.49
CA ASP A 96 -57.06 -29.16 44.23
C ASP A 96 -55.56 -29.27 43.95
N VAL A 97 -55.01 -30.47 44.12
CA VAL A 97 -53.59 -30.75 44.01
C VAL A 97 -53.37 -31.63 42.79
N ARG A 98 -52.72 -31.13 41.75
CA ARG A 98 -52.55 -31.89 40.51
C ARG A 98 -51.23 -31.69 39.79
N ASN A 99 -50.75 -32.68 39.04
CA ASN A 99 -49.50 -32.59 38.25
C ASN A 99 -48.25 -32.17 39.04
N ASN A 100 -48.21 -32.37 40.35
CA ASN A 100 -47.01 -32.07 41.14
C ASN A 100 -46.09 -33.29 41.22
N ILE A 101 -44.78 -33.06 41.35
CA ILE A 101 -43.78 -34.06 41.70
C ILE A 101 -43.47 -33.89 43.19
N ILE A 102 -43.84 -34.87 44.01
CA ILE A 102 -43.66 -34.87 45.48
C ILE A 102 -42.85 -36.09 45.87
N THR A 103 -41.58 -35.87 46.20
CA THR A 103 -40.63 -36.94 46.42
C THR A 103 -39.84 -36.81 47.72
N ASN A 104 -39.44 -37.97 48.24
CA ASN A 104 -38.42 -38.08 49.29
C ASN A 104 -38.76 -37.32 50.59
N THR A 105 -40.03 -37.09 50.92
CA THR A 105 -40.36 -36.34 52.14
C THR A 105 -39.77 -37.01 53.38
N LEU A 106 -39.24 -36.20 54.29
CA LEU A 106 -38.52 -36.64 55.47
C LEU A 106 -39.37 -36.44 56.74
N PRO A 107 -39.31 -37.36 57.72
CA PRO A 107 -39.92 -37.12 59.02
C PRO A 107 -39.25 -35.94 59.72
N THR A 108 -39.99 -35.21 60.54
CA THR A 108 -39.36 -34.19 61.38
C THR A 108 -38.42 -34.84 62.41
N PRO A 109 -37.33 -34.15 62.83
CA PRO A 109 -36.43 -34.67 63.86
C PRO A 109 -37.11 -34.91 65.22
N THR A 110 -38.20 -34.18 65.51
CA THR A 110 -38.90 -34.19 66.80
C THR A 110 -40.10 -35.14 66.84
N GLU A 111 -40.73 -35.46 65.70
CA GLU A 111 -41.89 -36.34 65.58
C GLU A 111 -41.70 -37.36 64.44
N SER A 112 -40.56 -38.05 64.47
CA SER A 112 -40.08 -38.89 63.36
C SER A 112 -40.93 -40.12 63.04
N SER A 113 -41.91 -40.46 63.88
CA SER A 113 -42.80 -41.62 63.69
C SER A 113 -44.21 -41.29 63.23
N THR A 114 -44.56 -40.00 63.10
CA THR A 114 -45.94 -39.54 62.78
C THR A 114 -46.03 -38.55 61.62
N THR A 115 -44.89 -38.13 61.08
CA THR A 115 -44.73 -37.15 59.98
C THR A 115 -43.85 -37.71 58.86
N GLY A 116 -44.10 -37.29 57.63
CA GLY A 116 -43.29 -37.61 56.45
C GLY A 116 -44.12 -38.10 55.26
N TYR A 117 -45.35 -37.59 55.09
CA TYR A 117 -46.23 -38.01 54.00
C TYR A 117 -46.09 -37.10 52.77
N GLY A 118 -46.33 -37.64 51.58
CA GLY A 118 -46.44 -36.85 50.35
C GLY A 118 -47.57 -35.82 50.46
N LEU A 119 -48.78 -36.30 50.73
CA LEU A 119 -49.96 -35.47 51.01
C LEU A 119 -50.60 -35.82 52.35
N ASN A 120 -50.91 -34.81 53.15
CA ASN A 120 -51.49 -35.01 54.48
C ASN A 120 -52.59 -34.01 54.81
N ASN A 121 -53.78 -34.52 55.10
CA ASN A 121 -54.89 -33.69 55.58
C ASN A 121 -55.05 -33.85 57.10
N TYR A 122 -54.54 -32.90 57.87
CA TYR A 122 -54.78 -32.85 59.32
C TYR A 122 -56.19 -32.34 59.64
N GLU A 123 -56.79 -31.56 58.75
CA GLU A 123 -58.06 -30.84 58.92
C GLU A 123 -59.26 -31.51 58.24
N THR A 124 -59.40 -32.83 58.40
CA THR A 124 -60.46 -33.64 57.73
C THR A 124 -61.91 -33.18 57.99
N ALA A 125 -62.15 -32.44 59.07
CA ALA A 125 -63.48 -31.92 59.39
C ALA A 125 -63.87 -30.69 58.54
N THR A 126 -62.88 -29.96 58.01
CA THR A 126 -63.07 -28.65 57.39
C THR A 126 -62.53 -28.58 55.96
N HIS A 127 -61.49 -29.36 55.64
CA HIS A 127 -60.81 -29.37 54.35
C HIS A 127 -60.94 -30.73 53.64
N THR A 128 -61.06 -30.67 52.32
CA THR A 128 -60.92 -31.81 51.40
C THR A 128 -59.71 -31.57 50.52
N ILE A 129 -58.82 -32.56 50.42
CA ILE A 129 -57.75 -32.57 49.42
C ILE A 129 -58.23 -33.44 48.26
N ILE A 130 -58.34 -32.84 47.08
CA ILE A 130 -58.54 -33.53 45.81
C ILE A 130 -57.15 -33.68 45.19
N SER A 131 -56.71 -34.90 44.94
CA SER A 131 -55.38 -35.19 44.38
C SER A 131 -55.52 -35.89 43.05
N ASN A 132 -54.98 -35.34 41.96
CA ASN A 132 -55.06 -35.93 40.62
C ASN A 132 -53.75 -35.81 39.83
N TYR A 133 -53.29 -36.89 39.18
CA TYR A 133 -52.13 -36.89 38.29
C TYR A 133 -50.83 -36.37 38.92
N ASN A 134 -50.67 -36.48 40.24
CA ASN A 134 -49.39 -36.17 40.88
C ASN A 134 -48.43 -37.36 40.79
N TYR A 135 -47.13 -37.10 40.71
CA TYR A 135 -46.08 -38.09 40.97
C TYR A 135 -45.70 -38.04 42.45
N ILE A 136 -46.00 -39.09 43.20
CA ILE A 136 -45.79 -39.11 44.66
C ILE A 136 -44.96 -40.33 45.01
N TYR A 137 -43.67 -40.14 45.35
CA TYR A 137 -42.74 -41.25 45.45
C TYR A 137 -41.71 -41.15 46.58
N ASN A 138 -41.40 -42.29 47.21
CA ASN A 138 -40.38 -42.44 48.25
C ASN A 138 -40.57 -41.53 49.48
N ASN A 139 -41.81 -41.30 49.88
CA ASN A 139 -42.15 -40.47 51.04
C ASN A 139 -42.08 -41.28 52.33
N ALA A 140 -41.38 -40.78 53.35
CA ALA A 140 -40.94 -41.59 54.49
C ALA A 140 -42.04 -42.31 55.30
N LEU A 141 -43.24 -41.74 55.43
CA LEU A 141 -44.38 -42.40 56.08
C LEU A 141 -45.49 -42.84 55.12
N GLY A 142 -45.30 -42.64 53.83
CA GLY A 142 -46.21 -43.03 52.76
C GLY A 142 -46.71 -41.85 51.93
N ASP A 143 -47.39 -42.15 50.84
CA ASP A 143 -47.76 -41.13 49.85
C ASP A 143 -48.95 -40.28 50.32
N TYR A 144 -49.86 -40.86 51.11
CA TYR A 144 -51.06 -40.18 51.57
C TYR A 144 -51.38 -40.45 53.03
N LYS A 145 -51.91 -39.44 53.72
CA LYS A 145 -52.59 -39.57 55.01
C LYS A 145 -53.85 -38.72 55.03
N ASN A 146 -54.98 -39.36 55.40
CA ASN A 146 -56.31 -38.74 55.40
C ASN A 146 -56.74 -38.12 54.04
N THR A 147 -56.11 -38.58 52.97
CA THR A 147 -56.37 -38.24 51.57
C THR A 147 -55.94 -39.42 50.70
N GLY A 148 -56.20 -39.38 49.41
CA GLY A 148 -55.77 -40.40 48.46
C GLY A 148 -56.22 -40.12 47.03
N SER A 149 -55.56 -40.76 46.07
CA SER A 149 -55.85 -40.65 44.64
C SER A 149 -55.74 -42.02 43.96
N THR A 150 -56.48 -42.19 42.86
CA THR A 150 -56.32 -43.35 41.96
C THR A 150 -55.66 -42.98 40.63
N THR A 151 -55.45 -41.69 40.39
CA THR A 151 -54.84 -41.12 39.18
C THR A 151 -53.38 -40.71 39.39
N ASP A 152 -52.94 -40.63 40.63
CA ASP A 152 -51.56 -40.29 40.97
C ASP A 152 -50.63 -41.48 40.73
N ILE A 153 -49.41 -41.17 40.29
CA ILE A 153 -48.38 -42.13 39.93
C ILE A 153 -47.44 -42.26 41.13
N ASN A 154 -47.39 -43.46 41.72
CA ASN A 154 -46.56 -43.72 42.90
C ASN A 154 -45.25 -44.44 42.51
N GLU A 155 -44.56 -43.91 41.50
CA GLU A 155 -43.30 -44.42 40.98
C GLU A 155 -42.29 -43.26 40.86
N ALA A 156 -41.00 -43.59 40.77
CA ALA A 156 -39.95 -42.58 40.64
C ALA A 156 -40.22 -41.69 39.41
N PRO A 157 -40.19 -40.35 39.53
CA PRO A 157 -40.34 -39.47 38.37
C PRO A 157 -39.22 -39.75 37.37
N THR A 158 -39.56 -39.78 36.09
CA THR A 158 -38.59 -39.89 35.00
C THR A 158 -38.04 -38.51 34.65
N ASP A 159 -36.87 -38.44 34.03
CA ASP A 159 -36.25 -37.17 33.60
C ASP A 159 -37.15 -36.37 32.66
N ASN A 160 -38.09 -37.04 32.00
CA ASN A 160 -39.06 -36.48 31.06
C ASN A 160 -40.30 -35.84 31.74
N ASP A 161 -40.40 -35.91 33.07
CA ASP A 161 -41.49 -35.29 33.84
C ASP A 161 -41.13 -33.87 34.34
N LEU A 162 -39.90 -33.39 34.06
CA LEU A 162 -39.42 -32.03 34.35
C LEU A 162 -39.14 -31.29 33.04
N ASN A 163 -39.78 -30.14 32.82
CA ASN A 163 -39.49 -29.29 31.66
C ASN A 163 -38.21 -28.46 31.91
N ASN A 164 -37.22 -28.61 31.05
CA ASN A 164 -36.03 -27.78 30.99
C ASN A 164 -36.33 -26.52 30.18
N ALA A 165 -35.76 -25.37 30.58
CA ALA A 165 -35.89 -24.16 29.77
C ALA A 165 -35.02 -24.29 28.51
N PRO A 166 -35.42 -23.67 27.38
CA PRO A 166 -34.54 -23.56 26.23
C PRO A 166 -33.31 -22.73 26.61
N VAL A 167 -32.17 -22.98 25.97
CA VAL A 167 -30.90 -22.31 26.22
C VAL A 167 -30.43 -21.63 24.95
N LEU A 168 -30.32 -20.31 24.96
CA LEU A 168 -29.71 -19.54 23.87
C LEU A 168 -28.21 -19.86 23.79
N ASN A 169 -27.73 -20.05 22.56
CA ASN A 169 -26.30 -20.01 22.30
C ASN A 169 -25.83 -18.57 22.45
N PHE A 170 -24.64 -18.39 23.04
CA PHE A 170 -24.06 -17.07 23.27
C PHE A 170 -24.00 -16.24 21.98
N ILE A 171 -24.67 -15.09 21.97
CA ILE A 171 -24.75 -14.20 20.81
C ILE A 171 -23.56 -13.23 20.83
N GLY A 172 -23.29 -12.62 21.99
CA GLY A 172 -22.18 -11.68 22.20
C GLY A 172 -22.35 -10.33 21.49
N SER A 173 -21.52 -9.35 21.83
CA SER A 173 -21.56 -8.02 21.19
C SER A 173 -21.07 -8.07 19.74
N ARG A 174 -21.47 -7.06 18.94
CA ARG A 174 -21.04 -6.90 17.55
C ARG A 174 -20.64 -5.46 17.27
N THR A 175 -19.81 -5.29 16.25
CA THR A 175 -19.43 -3.98 15.71
C THR A 175 -19.61 -4.03 14.20
N VAL A 176 -20.07 -2.93 13.60
CA VAL A 176 -20.21 -2.79 12.15
C VAL A 176 -19.96 -1.32 11.79
N ASP A 177 -19.41 -1.06 10.60
CA ASP A 177 -19.28 0.30 10.11
C ASP A 177 -20.51 0.68 9.28
N VAL A 178 -20.84 1.97 9.24
CA VAL A 178 -21.93 2.49 8.38
C VAL A 178 -21.75 1.99 6.94
N GLY A 179 -22.84 1.52 6.32
CA GLY A 179 -22.88 1.02 4.95
C GLY A 179 -22.52 -0.47 4.79
N ASN A 180 -21.89 -1.09 5.80
CA ASN A 180 -21.56 -2.52 5.78
C ASN A 180 -22.73 -3.38 6.27
N THR A 181 -22.80 -4.63 5.80
CA THR A 181 -23.83 -5.57 6.24
C THR A 181 -23.39 -6.30 7.51
N LEU A 182 -24.20 -6.22 8.56
CA LEU A 182 -24.11 -7.08 9.73
C LEU A 182 -25.10 -8.24 9.60
N ASN A 183 -24.60 -9.48 9.58
CA ASN A 183 -25.41 -10.69 9.59
C ASN A 183 -24.92 -11.68 10.64
N PHE A 184 -25.85 -12.42 11.25
CA PHE A 184 -25.55 -13.57 12.13
C PHE A 184 -26.82 -14.38 12.38
N ILE A 185 -26.65 -15.59 12.91
CA ILE A 185 -27.75 -16.49 13.27
C ILE A 185 -27.84 -16.60 14.78
N VAL A 186 -29.03 -16.37 15.33
CA VAL A 186 -29.39 -16.69 16.70
C VAL A 186 -29.92 -18.12 16.75
N SER A 187 -29.38 -18.93 17.64
CA SER A 187 -29.78 -20.33 17.80
C SER A 187 -29.89 -20.69 19.28
N ALA A 188 -30.65 -21.74 19.56
CA ALA A 188 -30.87 -22.24 20.91
C ALA A 188 -31.03 -23.75 20.87
N SER A 189 -30.87 -24.40 22.02
CA SER A 189 -31.17 -25.83 22.19
C SER A 189 -32.13 -26.03 23.36
N ASP A 190 -32.88 -27.13 23.31
CA ASP A 190 -33.78 -27.53 24.37
C ASP A 190 -33.49 -29.00 24.72
N ALA A 191 -33.36 -29.29 26.01
CA ALA A 191 -32.96 -30.62 26.47
C ALA A 191 -34.07 -31.67 26.29
N ASP A 192 -35.34 -31.23 26.27
CA ASP A 192 -36.51 -32.09 26.11
C ASP A 192 -36.89 -32.26 24.64
N GLY A 193 -36.31 -31.44 23.75
CA GLY A 193 -36.58 -31.42 22.32
C GLY A 193 -37.89 -30.70 21.96
N ASP A 194 -38.35 -29.80 22.83
CA ASP A 194 -39.55 -28.99 22.59
C ASP A 194 -39.35 -28.00 21.43
N SER A 195 -40.46 -27.58 20.81
CA SER A 195 -40.42 -26.65 19.67
C SER A 195 -40.10 -25.24 20.13
N LEU A 196 -39.10 -24.61 19.51
CA LEU A 196 -38.63 -23.27 19.89
C LEU A 196 -39.29 -22.16 19.07
N ALA A 197 -39.61 -21.06 19.74
CA ALA A 197 -40.08 -19.82 19.13
C ALA A 197 -39.19 -18.64 19.56
N TYR A 198 -38.67 -17.90 18.58
CA TYR A 198 -37.79 -16.75 18.82
C TYR A 198 -38.54 -15.42 18.76
N SER A 199 -38.14 -14.46 19.59
CA SER A 199 -38.60 -13.08 19.53
C SER A 199 -37.43 -12.10 19.73
N VAL A 200 -37.63 -10.83 19.35
CA VAL A 200 -36.60 -9.79 19.45
C VAL A 200 -37.20 -8.45 19.87
N ILE A 201 -36.48 -7.74 20.74
CA ILE A 201 -36.84 -6.43 21.28
C ILE A 201 -35.67 -5.47 21.01
N GLY A 202 -35.99 -4.23 20.63
CA GLY A 202 -34.97 -3.19 20.39
C GLY A 202 -34.33 -3.24 19.00
N LEU A 203 -35.01 -3.85 18.02
CA LEU A 203 -34.49 -3.98 16.65
C LEU A 203 -34.20 -2.61 16.02
N PRO A 204 -32.96 -2.33 15.55
CA PRO A 204 -32.62 -1.06 14.92
C PRO A 204 -33.44 -0.77 13.65
N ARG A 205 -33.61 0.51 13.31
CA ARG A 205 -34.31 0.90 12.07
C ARG A 205 -33.60 0.28 10.85
N GLY A 206 -34.35 -0.43 10.03
CA GLY A 206 -33.84 -1.08 8.82
C GLY A 206 -33.22 -2.47 9.05
N ALA A 207 -33.08 -2.91 10.31
CA ALA A 207 -32.68 -4.28 10.61
C ALA A 207 -33.87 -5.25 10.44
N ASN A 208 -33.55 -6.51 10.15
CA ASN A 208 -34.51 -7.61 10.01
C ASN A 208 -34.09 -8.79 10.91
N PHE A 209 -35.07 -9.47 11.49
CA PHE A 209 -34.85 -10.72 12.21
C PHE A 209 -35.88 -11.76 11.79
N GLY A 210 -35.41 -12.87 11.21
CA GLY A 210 -36.22 -14.00 10.82
C GLY A 210 -36.53 -14.88 12.03
N VAL A 211 -37.68 -14.68 12.69
CA VAL A 211 -38.08 -15.43 13.90
C VAL A 211 -38.17 -16.97 13.72
N VAL A 212 -38.14 -17.47 12.48
CA VAL A 212 -38.09 -18.90 12.16
C VAL A 212 -36.67 -19.37 11.82
N SER A 213 -35.90 -18.57 11.08
CA SER A 213 -34.53 -18.93 10.67
C SER A 213 -33.47 -18.57 11.72
N GLY A 214 -33.79 -17.68 12.66
CA GLY A 214 -32.84 -17.08 13.58
C GLY A 214 -31.92 -16.05 12.92
N GLU A 215 -32.10 -15.73 11.63
CA GLU A 215 -31.21 -14.84 10.89
C GLU A 215 -31.47 -13.37 11.23
N PHE A 216 -30.45 -12.67 11.70
CA PHE A 216 -30.41 -11.22 11.81
C PHE A 216 -29.67 -10.63 10.61
N SER A 217 -30.19 -9.53 10.05
CA SER A 217 -29.49 -8.75 9.02
C SER A 217 -29.73 -7.25 9.19
N TRP A 218 -28.69 -6.43 8.97
CA TRP A 218 -28.80 -4.99 9.04
C TRP A 218 -27.71 -4.28 8.23
N ILE A 219 -28.05 -3.17 7.58
CA ILE A 219 -27.12 -2.24 6.93
C ILE A 219 -27.38 -0.85 7.53
N PRO A 220 -26.58 -0.37 8.49
CA PRO A 220 -26.76 0.94 9.10
C PRO A 220 -26.40 2.08 8.13
N ASP A 221 -27.21 3.13 8.11
CA ASP A 221 -26.92 4.36 7.37
C ASP A 221 -26.12 5.38 8.20
N SER A 222 -25.64 6.47 7.56
CA SER A 222 -24.79 7.47 8.21
C SER A 222 -25.44 8.20 9.39
N THR A 223 -26.76 8.16 9.52
CA THR A 223 -27.48 8.71 10.68
C THR A 223 -27.56 7.74 11.86
N GLN A 224 -27.02 6.53 11.71
CA GLN A 224 -27.17 5.42 12.65
C GLN A 224 -25.88 5.07 13.40
N THR A 225 -24.91 5.99 13.51
CA THR A 225 -23.71 5.78 14.31
C THR A 225 -24.01 5.73 15.82
N GLY A 226 -23.19 5.00 16.58
CA GLY A 226 -23.33 4.81 18.03
C GLY A 226 -23.75 3.40 18.45
N THR A 227 -24.12 3.25 19.72
CA THR A 227 -24.42 1.94 20.32
C THR A 227 -25.92 1.64 20.34
N TYR A 228 -26.28 0.45 19.88
CA TYR A 228 -27.64 -0.11 19.91
C TYR A 228 -27.70 -1.30 20.84
N THR A 229 -28.80 -1.42 21.59
CA THR A 229 -29.05 -2.56 22.48
C THR A 229 -30.20 -3.38 21.93
N VAL A 230 -29.97 -4.67 21.69
CA VAL A 230 -30.94 -5.62 21.13
C VAL A 230 -31.06 -6.81 22.08
N THR A 231 -32.29 -7.18 22.42
CA THR A 231 -32.57 -8.34 23.27
C THR A 231 -33.24 -9.42 22.43
N PHE A 232 -32.64 -10.60 22.38
CA PHE A 232 -33.20 -11.79 21.76
C PHE A 232 -33.75 -12.71 22.84
N GLU A 233 -34.89 -13.33 22.55
CA GLU A 233 -35.59 -14.24 23.46
C GLU A 233 -35.97 -15.51 22.72
N VAL A 234 -35.95 -16.65 23.42
CA VAL A 234 -36.44 -17.94 22.93
C VAL A 234 -37.36 -18.57 23.97
N THR A 235 -38.44 -19.21 23.51
CA THR A 235 -39.38 -19.95 24.37
C THR A 235 -39.75 -21.31 23.77
N ASP A 236 -39.98 -22.29 24.64
CA ASP A 236 -40.57 -23.60 24.33
C ASP A 236 -42.11 -23.61 24.49
N GLY A 237 -42.72 -22.47 24.84
CA GLY A 237 -44.14 -22.32 25.15
C GLY A 237 -44.49 -22.43 26.65
N LYS A 238 -43.53 -22.77 27.51
CA LYS A 238 -43.67 -22.86 28.98
C LYS A 238 -42.64 -21.98 29.70
N LEU A 239 -41.36 -22.10 29.32
CA LEU A 239 -40.21 -21.38 29.87
C LEU A 239 -39.52 -20.56 28.77
N THR A 240 -38.66 -19.63 29.20
CA THR A 240 -37.99 -18.67 28.32
C THR A 240 -36.53 -18.46 28.72
N ASP A 241 -35.68 -18.19 27.73
CA ASP A 241 -34.33 -17.66 27.93
C ASP A 241 -34.11 -16.43 27.06
N SER A 242 -33.27 -15.50 27.52
CA SER A 242 -33.05 -14.21 26.85
C SER A 242 -31.63 -13.70 27.00
N GLU A 243 -31.07 -13.14 25.93
CA GLU A 243 -29.76 -12.47 25.93
C GLU A 243 -29.90 -11.05 25.37
N THR A 244 -29.27 -10.09 26.05
CA THR A 244 -29.17 -8.70 25.57
C THR A 244 -27.75 -8.43 25.08
N MET A 245 -27.62 -8.04 23.82
CA MET A 245 -26.35 -7.71 23.19
C MET A 245 -26.28 -6.24 22.79
N THR A 246 -25.05 -5.75 22.63
CA THR A 246 -24.76 -4.42 22.07
C THR A 246 -24.23 -4.52 20.65
N ILE A 247 -24.70 -3.64 19.77
CA ILE A 247 -24.15 -3.43 18.42
C ILE A 247 -23.57 -2.02 18.38
N ASN A 248 -22.26 -1.90 18.18
CA ASN A 248 -21.59 -0.62 17.98
C ASN A 248 -21.50 -0.31 16.48
N VAL A 249 -22.07 0.81 16.06
CA VAL A 249 -21.98 1.30 14.68
C VAL A 249 -20.95 2.42 14.61
N ASN A 250 -19.83 2.18 13.93
CA ASN A 250 -18.81 3.20 13.74
C ASN A 250 -19.14 4.09 12.54
N SER A 251 -18.78 5.37 12.62
CA SER A 251 -18.71 6.23 11.44
C SER A 251 -17.54 5.80 10.55
N VAL A 252 -17.77 5.70 9.25
CA VAL A 252 -16.69 5.69 8.27
C VAL A 252 -16.30 7.15 8.02
N VAL A 253 -15.03 7.48 8.18
CA VAL A 253 -14.46 8.74 7.69
C VAL A 253 -13.74 8.40 6.41
N ASN A 254 -14.17 8.96 5.28
CA ASN A 254 -13.50 8.71 4.00
C ASN A 254 -12.37 9.72 3.84
N ALA A 255 -11.21 9.28 3.38
CA ALA A 255 -10.17 10.24 2.99
C ALA A 255 -10.64 11.02 1.74
N PRO A 256 -10.25 12.29 1.59
CA PRO A 256 -10.41 12.97 0.32
C PRO A 256 -9.61 12.23 -0.76
N VAL A 257 -10.10 12.24 -1.99
CA VAL A 257 -9.44 11.60 -3.14
C VAL A 257 -8.88 12.69 -4.05
N LEU A 258 -7.56 12.77 -4.16
CA LEU A 258 -6.85 13.65 -5.08
C LEU A 258 -7.02 13.11 -6.50
N ASN A 259 -7.44 13.98 -7.43
CA ASN A 259 -7.47 13.60 -8.84
C ASN A 259 -6.03 13.54 -9.36
N SER A 260 -5.70 12.47 -10.09
CA SER A 260 -4.35 12.28 -10.63
C SER A 260 -3.89 13.52 -11.39
N ILE A 261 -2.71 13.98 -11.01
CA ILE A 261 -2.04 15.15 -11.57
C ILE A 261 -1.17 14.71 -12.76
N GLY A 262 -0.44 13.60 -12.59
CA GLY A 262 0.49 13.05 -13.57
C GLY A 262 1.80 13.84 -13.69
N ASP A 263 2.82 13.18 -14.23
CA ASP A 263 4.13 13.78 -14.46
C ASP A 263 4.09 14.87 -15.53
N MET A 264 4.99 15.83 -15.39
CA MET A 264 5.02 17.02 -16.24
C MET A 264 6.43 17.27 -16.75
N SER A 265 6.55 17.95 -17.89
CA SER A 265 7.82 18.43 -18.40
C SER A 265 7.77 19.91 -18.73
N VAL A 266 8.91 20.59 -18.56
CA VAL A 266 9.07 22.01 -18.89
C VAL A 266 10.53 22.27 -19.28
N THR A 267 10.76 23.20 -20.19
CA THR A 267 12.12 23.67 -20.50
C THR A 267 12.49 24.83 -19.57
N GLU A 268 13.74 24.93 -19.13
CA GLU A 268 14.22 26.13 -18.44
C GLU A 268 13.84 27.40 -19.24
N GLY A 269 13.50 28.48 -18.54
CA GLY A 269 12.99 29.71 -19.13
C GLY A 269 11.50 29.70 -19.51
N SER A 270 10.82 28.55 -19.48
CA SER A 270 9.37 28.43 -19.74
C SER A 270 8.54 28.32 -18.45
N LEU A 271 7.31 28.83 -18.46
CA LEU A 271 6.40 28.78 -17.31
C LEU A 271 5.55 27.50 -17.36
N LEU A 272 5.68 26.63 -16.35
CA LEU A 272 4.76 25.53 -16.06
C LEU A 272 3.70 25.99 -15.07
N SER A 273 2.42 25.79 -15.38
CA SER A 273 1.33 26.14 -14.47
C SER A 273 0.09 25.26 -14.70
N PHE A 274 -0.47 24.74 -13.61
CA PHE A 274 -1.67 23.90 -13.61
C PHE A 274 -2.40 24.00 -12.27
N VAL A 275 -3.66 23.55 -12.23
CA VAL A 275 -4.46 23.49 -11.00
C VAL A 275 -4.73 22.04 -10.62
N ILE A 276 -4.73 21.74 -9.33
CA ILE A 276 -5.09 20.42 -8.80
C ILE A 276 -6.54 20.40 -8.30
N SER A 277 -7.12 19.22 -8.17
CA SER A 277 -8.49 19.04 -7.68
C SER A 277 -8.64 17.73 -6.94
N ALA A 278 -9.64 17.66 -6.06
CA ALA A 278 -9.97 16.46 -5.28
C ALA A 278 -11.47 16.40 -5.06
N SER A 279 -11.96 15.23 -4.66
CA SER A 279 -13.34 15.01 -4.22
C SER A 279 -13.37 14.31 -2.87
N ASP A 280 -14.38 14.61 -2.06
CA ASP A 280 -14.59 13.95 -0.79
C ASP A 280 -16.00 13.36 -0.73
N ALA A 281 -16.11 12.12 -0.30
CA ALA A 281 -17.37 11.37 -0.31
C ALA A 281 -18.34 11.87 0.78
N ASP A 282 -17.81 12.40 1.89
CA ASP A 282 -18.57 12.92 3.01
C ASP A 282 -18.98 14.40 2.80
N GLY A 283 -18.35 15.06 1.83
CA GLY A 283 -18.60 16.46 1.48
C GLY A 283 -17.86 17.45 2.38
N ASP A 284 -16.78 16.98 3.03
CA ASP A 284 -15.98 17.78 3.94
C ASP A 284 -15.19 18.90 3.23
N SER A 285 -14.76 19.89 4.01
CA SER A 285 -14.00 21.03 3.49
C SER A 285 -12.54 20.66 3.26
N LEU A 286 -12.07 20.81 2.02
CA LEU A 286 -10.73 20.37 1.62
C LEU A 286 -9.67 21.47 1.69
N THR A 287 -8.50 21.12 2.20
CA THR A 287 -7.29 21.95 2.26
C THR A 287 -6.18 21.31 1.46
N TYR A 288 -5.56 22.07 0.56
CA TYR A 288 -4.49 21.59 -0.33
C TYR A 288 -3.12 22.12 0.09
N SER A 289 -2.09 21.29 -0.06
CA SER A 289 -0.70 21.64 0.21
C SER A 289 0.25 21.04 -0.82
N ALA A 290 1.47 21.56 -0.88
CA ALA A 290 2.55 20.98 -1.66
C ALA A 290 3.87 21.04 -0.87
N SER A 291 4.71 20.02 -1.01
CA SER A 291 6.06 19.93 -0.44
C SER A 291 7.06 19.46 -1.49
N GLY A 292 8.35 19.68 -1.26
CA GLY A 292 9.39 19.41 -2.26
C GLY A 292 9.47 20.46 -3.37
N LEU A 293 8.87 21.65 -3.16
CA LEU A 293 8.87 22.71 -4.17
C LEU A 293 10.30 23.18 -4.49
N PRO A 294 10.74 23.13 -5.76
CA PRO A 294 12.04 23.64 -6.15
C PRO A 294 12.13 25.15 -6.04
N SER A 295 13.36 25.69 -6.01
CA SER A 295 13.59 27.13 -5.95
C SER A 295 12.85 27.85 -7.09
N GLY A 296 12.04 28.84 -6.74
CA GLY A 296 11.21 29.61 -7.68
C GLY A 296 9.85 29.00 -8.01
N ALA A 297 9.56 27.76 -7.58
CA ALA A 297 8.22 27.19 -7.67
C ALA A 297 7.32 27.73 -6.54
N ALA A 298 6.03 27.86 -6.84
CA ALA A 298 5.02 28.29 -5.89
C ALA A 298 3.74 27.47 -6.05
N PHE A 299 3.11 27.16 -4.92
CA PHE A 299 1.79 26.58 -4.86
C PHE A 299 0.89 27.41 -3.94
N ASP A 300 -0.28 27.79 -4.42
CA ASP A 300 -1.31 28.46 -3.62
C ASP A 300 -2.47 27.48 -3.34
N GLY A 301 -2.54 26.97 -2.12
CA GLY A 301 -3.58 26.02 -1.72
C GLY A 301 -5.02 26.57 -1.77
N ALA A 302 -5.21 27.90 -1.77
CA ALA A 302 -6.54 28.50 -1.88
C ALA A 302 -7.07 28.53 -3.32
N SER A 303 -6.22 28.90 -4.29
CA SER A 303 -6.56 28.83 -5.71
C SER A 303 -6.28 27.47 -6.35
N ARG A 304 -5.53 26.60 -5.65
CA ARG A 304 -5.03 25.28 -6.09
C ARG A 304 -4.04 25.37 -7.25
N LEU A 305 -3.44 26.54 -7.47
CA LEU A 305 -2.57 26.81 -8.61
C LEU A 305 -1.11 26.52 -8.26
N PHE A 306 -0.51 25.61 -9.01
CA PHE A 306 0.94 25.47 -9.10
C PHE A 306 1.49 26.36 -10.21
N SER A 307 2.64 26.98 -9.97
CA SER A 307 3.34 27.81 -10.93
C SER A 307 4.84 27.73 -10.71
N TRP A 308 5.58 27.44 -11.78
CA TRP A 308 7.03 27.42 -11.73
C TRP A 308 7.64 27.81 -13.08
N LYS A 309 8.66 28.66 -13.03
CA LYS A 309 9.48 29.04 -14.20
C LYS A 309 10.94 28.71 -13.88
N PRO A 310 11.42 27.49 -14.18
CA PRO A 310 12.81 27.13 -13.93
C PRO A 310 13.76 28.08 -14.66
N VAL A 311 14.88 28.44 -14.03
CA VAL A 311 15.96 29.25 -14.60
C VAL A 311 17.14 28.35 -15.01
N ALA A 312 18.08 28.89 -15.78
CA ALA A 312 19.29 28.17 -16.19
C ALA A 312 20.03 27.55 -14.99
N GLY A 313 20.39 26.27 -15.11
CA GLY A 313 21.00 25.45 -14.06
C GLY A 313 20.00 24.71 -13.15
N GLN A 314 18.72 24.68 -13.52
CA GLN A 314 17.66 23.90 -12.88
C GLN A 314 17.16 22.75 -13.76
N ALA A 315 17.95 22.32 -14.75
CA ALA A 315 17.71 21.08 -15.48
C ALA A 315 17.81 19.87 -14.53
N GLY A 316 16.90 18.92 -14.68
CA GLY A 316 16.81 17.74 -13.82
C GLY A 316 15.38 17.33 -13.51
N ILE A 317 15.22 16.31 -12.68
CA ILE A 317 13.92 15.78 -12.25
C ILE A 317 13.63 16.31 -10.84
N TYR A 318 12.40 16.77 -10.63
CA TYR A 318 11.94 17.32 -9.36
C TYR A 318 10.68 16.60 -8.90
N ASP A 319 10.79 15.87 -7.80
CA ASP A 319 9.66 15.21 -7.19
C ASP A 319 8.94 16.17 -6.25
N ILE A 320 7.68 16.44 -6.56
CA ILE A 320 6.82 17.35 -5.79
C ILE A 320 5.64 16.55 -5.27
N THR A 321 5.45 16.56 -3.95
CA THR A 321 4.28 15.95 -3.32
C THR A 321 3.17 16.98 -3.24
N PHE A 322 2.03 16.69 -3.85
CA PHE A 322 0.79 17.43 -3.63
C PHE A 322 -0.10 16.62 -2.70
N ALA A 323 -0.71 17.30 -1.72
CA ALA A 323 -1.58 16.65 -0.75
C ALA A 323 -2.91 17.40 -0.60
N VAL A 324 -3.94 16.66 -0.22
CA VAL A 324 -5.26 17.17 0.15
C VAL A 324 -5.72 16.54 1.46
N THR A 325 -6.24 17.35 2.38
CA THR A 325 -6.80 16.89 3.65
C THR A 325 -8.17 17.50 3.90
N ASP A 326 -9.06 16.72 4.50
CA ASP A 326 -10.36 17.14 5.04
C ASP A 326 -10.27 17.61 6.50
N GLY A 327 -9.06 17.59 7.09
CA GLY A 327 -8.80 17.89 8.50
C GLY A 327 -8.75 16.66 9.42
N GLN A 328 -9.07 15.46 8.91
CA GLN A 328 -9.00 14.18 9.62
C GLN A 328 -8.05 13.19 8.94
N LEU A 329 -8.22 13.00 7.63
CA LEU A 329 -7.45 12.11 6.77
C LEU A 329 -6.78 12.91 5.64
N THR A 330 -5.85 12.29 4.92
CA THR A 330 -5.07 12.94 3.86
C THR A 330 -4.86 11.96 2.71
N ASP A 331 -4.89 12.49 1.50
CA ASP A 331 -4.42 11.81 0.29
C ASP A 331 -3.34 12.65 -0.39
N SER A 332 -2.40 12.00 -1.06
CA SER A 332 -1.24 12.67 -1.66
C SER A 332 -0.72 11.93 -2.88
N GLU A 333 -0.23 12.70 -3.84
CA GLU A 333 0.43 12.20 -5.05
C GLU A 333 1.81 12.86 -5.16
N VAL A 334 2.84 12.07 -5.40
CA VAL A 334 4.15 12.56 -5.82
C VAL A 334 4.15 12.58 -7.34
N ILE A 335 4.44 13.74 -7.93
CA ILE A 335 4.68 13.85 -9.37
C ILE A 335 6.14 14.18 -9.62
N SER A 336 6.67 13.68 -10.73
CA SER A 336 7.97 14.07 -11.23
C SER A 336 7.81 15.17 -12.28
N ILE A 337 8.49 16.29 -12.06
CA ILE A 337 8.59 17.37 -13.05
C ILE A 337 9.98 17.31 -13.68
N THR A 338 10.05 16.93 -14.95
CA THR A 338 11.29 16.92 -15.74
C THR A 338 11.54 18.30 -16.31
N VAL A 339 12.61 18.94 -15.85
CA VAL A 339 13.12 20.16 -16.44
C VAL A 339 14.19 19.82 -17.46
N SER A 340 13.89 20.04 -18.74
CA SER A 340 14.90 20.01 -19.78
C SER A 340 15.71 21.30 -19.74
N PRO A 341 17.04 21.25 -19.91
CA PRO A 341 17.85 22.45 -20.00
C PRO A 341 17.31 23.37 -21.09
N GLU A 342 17.34 24.68 -20.85
CA GLU A 342 17.31 25.63 -21.95
C GLU A 342 18.50 25.24 -22.81
N GLY A 343 18.31 25.00 -24.11
CA GLY A 343 19.40 24.53 -24.96
C GLY A 343 20.61 25.46 -24.84
N THR A 344 21.59 25.09 -24.01
CA THR A 344 22.77 25.91 -23.73
C THR A 344 24.00 25.02 -23.65
N SER A 345 24.54 24.74 -24.81
CA SER A 345 25.94 25.03 -25.10
C SER A 345 26.06 25.10 -26.61
N ALA A 346 26.41 26.28 -27.12
CA ALA A 346 27.08 26.40 -28.39
C ALA A 346 28.44 25.73 -28.22
N GLY A 347 28.57 24.45 -28.57
CA GLY A 347 29.88 23.90 -28.85
C GLY A 347 30.45 24.70 -30.00
N THR A 348 31.48 25.48 -29.72
CA THR A 348 32.19 26.22 -30.75
C THR A 348 33.45 25.43 -31.01
N SER A 349 33.47 24.69 -32.11
CA SER A 349 34.71 24.11 -32.61
C SER A 349 35.65 25.26 -32.96
N ASP A 350 36.57 25.56 -32.03
CA ASP A 350 37.57 26.63 -32.18
C ASP A 350 38.77 26.14 -33.03
N THR A 351 38.83 24.82 -33.30
CA THR A 351 39.87 24.20 -34.11
C THR A 351 39.47 24.22 -35.59
N MET A 352 39.62 25.39 -36.20
CA MET A 352 39.53 25.58 -37.65
C MET A 352 40.91 25.36 -38.27
N TYR A 353 40.99 24.59 -39.37
CA TYR A 353 42.20 24.57 -40.20
C TYR A 353 41.92 25.17 -41.58
N ILE A 354 42.92 25.92 -42.08
CA ILE A 354 42.88 26.58 -43.39
C ILE A 354 44.05 26.06 -44.22
N ASN A 355 43.73 25.47 -45.36
CA ASN A 355 44.72 25.03 -46.34
C ASN A 355 44.63 25.88 -47.61
N ARG A 356 45.78 26.35 -48.11
CA ARG A 356 45.86 27.00 -49.42
C ARG A 356 46.56 26.12 -50.45
N LEU A 357 45.97 26.05 -51.63
CA LEU A 357 46.46 25.29 -52.78
C LEU A 357 46.74 26.27 -53.93
N ARG A 358 47.95 26.20 -54.51
CA ARG A 358 48.42 27.13 -55.55
C ARG A 358 48.57 26.41 -56.88
N GLU A 359 47.98 26.97 -57.95
CA GLU A 359 47.97 26.36 -59.29
C GLU A 359 49.38 26.05 -59.85
N SER A 360 50.39 26.84 -59.47
CA SER A 360 51.78 26.65 -59.93
C SER A 360 52.58 25.61 -59.12
N THR A 361 52.07 25.16 -57.97
CA THR A 361 52.69 24.17 -57.09
C THR A 361 51.63 23.23 -56.50
N PRO A 362 50.99 22.37 -57.32
CA PRO A 362 49.84 21.53 -56.93
C PRO A 362 50.16 20.49 -55.84
N ASP A 363 51.45 20.20 -55.62
CA ASP A 363 51.94 19.20 -54.66
C ASP A 363 52.29 19.80 -53.28
N ALA A 364 52.03 21.10 -53.06
CA ALA A 364 52.40 21.79 -51.82
C ALA A 364 51.17 22.42 -51.13
N THR A 365 50.92 22.00 -49.90
CA THR A 365 49.92 22.62 -49.01
C THR A 365 50.58 23.72 -48.19
N LEU A 366 50.10 24.96 -48.32
CA LEU A 366 50.51 26.07 -47.45
C LEU A 366 49.51 26.15 -46.29
N MET A 367 49.93 25.68 -45.11
CA MET A 367 49.23 25.98 -43.86
C MET A 367 49.57 27.44 -43.49
N GLY A 368 48.56 28.27 -43.24
CA GLY A 368 48.76 29.68 -42.92
C GLY A 368 47.82 30.16 -41.82
N ASP A 369 48.36 30.89 -40.84
CA ASP A 369 47.66 31.26 -39.60
C ASP A 369 46.87 32.58 -39.68
N SER A 370 46.50 33.14 -40.85
CA SER A 370 46.06 34.56 -40.84
C SER A 370 45.09 35.11 -41.90
N TYR A 371 44.72 34.40 -42.97
CA TYR A 371 43.69 34.89 -43.92
C TYR A 371 43.07 33.78 -44.79
N VAL A 372 41.86 33.99 -45.29
CA VAL A 372 41.23 33.21 -46.37
C VAL A 372 40.93 34.19 -47.53
N ASP A 373 41.63 34.10 -48.65
CA ASP A 373 41.31 34.71 -49.96
C ASP A 373 40.70 33.68 -50.93
N LEU A 374 39.41 33.84 -51.21
CA LEU A 374 38.66 33.03 -52.18
C LEU A 374 38.82 33.62 -53.60
N GLY A 375 40.04 33.66 -54.15
CA GLY A 375 40.30 34.23 -55.47
C GLY A 375 41.74 34.20 -56.00
N ASN A 376 41.94 34.83 -57.17
CA ASN A 376 43.22 34.91 -57.91
C ASN A 376 44.07 36.11 -57.51
N ILE A 377 45.19 35.86 -56.82
CA ILE A 377 46.17 36.90 -56.50
C ILE A 377 47.06 37.15 -57.73
N VAL A 378 46.82 38.28 -58.39
CA VAL A 378 47.45 38.69 -59.67
C VAL A 378 48.98 38.56 -59.70
N GLU A 379 49.69 38.76 -58.58
CA GLU A 379 51.16 38.68 -58.52
C GLU A 379 51.70 37.29 -58.18
N VAL A 380 50.85 36.35 -57.74
CA VAL A 380 51.28 35.09 -57.13
C VAL A 380 50.57 33.85 -57.73
N GLY A 381 49.48 34.01 -58.49
CA GLY A 381 48.77 32.96 -59.24
C GLY A 381 47.35 32.70 -58.72
N SER A 382 46.60 31.79 -59.35
CA SER A 382 45.28 31.38 -58.87
C SER A 382 45.43 30.47 -57.64
N TYR A 383 44.67 30.78 -56.58
CA TYR A 383 44.62 30.01 -55.34
C TYR A 383 43.26 29.40 -55.14
N ARG A 384 43.23 28.28 -54.41
CA ARG A 384 42.01 27.79 -53.79
C ARG A 384 42.26 27.49 -52.34
N GLU A 385 41.29 27.86 -51.52
CA GLU A 385 41.36 27.64 -50.09
C GLU A 385 40.26 26.70 -49.64
N VAL A 386 40.60 25.94 -48.61
CA VAL A 386 39.75 24.95 -47.98
C VAL A 386 39.72 25.27 -46.50
N MET A 387 38.53 25.36 -45.94
CA MET A 387 38.25 25.51 -44.51
C MET A 387 37.52 24.27 -44.04
N TRP A 388 37.79 23.80 -42.82
CA TRP A 388 37.03 22.74 -42.15
C TRP A 388 36.92 23.03 -40.64
N PHE A 389 35.92 22.43 -40.00
CA PHE A 389 35.71 22.43 -38.55
C PHE A 389 35.83 21.00 -38.05
N ASP A 390 36.47 20.82 -36.89
CA ASP A 390 36.57 19.51 -36.25
C ASP A 390 35.31 19.25 -35.41
N LEU A 391 34.55 18.23 -35.79
CA LEU A 391 33.34 17.77 -35.08
C LEU A 391 33.60 16.53 -34.21
N SER A 392 34.85 16.10 -34.03
CA SER A 392 35.18 14.92 -33.21
C SER A 392 34.88 15.06 -31.72
N GLU A 393 34.56 16.28 -31.26
CA GLU A 393 34.10 16.55 -29.90
C GLU A 393 32.65 16.10 -29.64
N TYR A 394 31.86 15.85 -30.70
CA TYR A 394 30.48 15.39 -30.60
C TYR A 394 30.40 13.86 -30.74
N SER A 395 29.59 13.22 -29.89
CA SER A 395 29.30 11.78 -29.93
C SER A 395 28.25 11.47 -31.00
N THR A 396 28.25 10.24 -31.54
CA THR A 396 27.19 9.78 -32.46
C THR A 396 25.80 9.71 -31.83
N THR A 397 25.73 9.82 -30.51
CA THR A 397 24.49 9.87 -29.72
C THR A 397 24.00 11.30 -29.46
N ASP A 398 24.77 12.33 -29.82
CA ASP A 398 24.38 13.72 -29.58
C ASP A 398 23.29 14.17 -30.56
N ALA A 399 22.16 14.64 -30.02
CA ALA A 399 21.08 15.17 -30.83
C ALA A 399 21.38 16.62 -31.25
N VAL A 400 21.98 16.82 -32.43
CA VAL A 400 22.23 18.18 -32.97
C VAL A 400 20.90 18.88 -33.30
N VAL A 401 20.54 19.90 -32.51
CA VAL A 401 19.32 20.71 -32.63
C VAL A 401 19.47 21.76 -33.72
N SER A 402 20.65 22.40 -33.81
CA SER A 402 20.96 23.40 -34.83
C SER A 402 22.47 23.53 -35.00
N ALA A 403 22.93 23.84 -36.21
CA ALA A 403 24.30 24.23 -36.45
C ALA A 403 24.39 25.45 -37.37
N THR A 404 25.06 26.50 -36.88
CA THR A 404 25.21 27.77 -37.58
C THR A 404 26.67 28.06 -37.86
N LEU A 405 27.02 28.19 -39.14
CA LEU A 405 28.32 28.66 -39.58
C LEU A 405 28.28 30.18 -39.75
N SER A 406 29.13 30.89 -39.01
CA SER A 406 29.28 32.34 -39.07
C SER A 406 30.57 32.72 -39.81
N MET A 407 30.47 33.60 -40.81
CA MET A 407 31.59 34.08 -41.61
C MET A 407 31.53 35.60 -41.77
N ASN A 408 32.65 36.28 -41.51
CA ASN A 408 32.83 37.67 -41.89
C ASN A 408 33.23 37.79 -43.37
N TRP A 409 32.75 38.81 -44.08
CA TRP A 409 33.14 39.08 -45.46
C TRP A 409 33.80 40.44 -45.54
N TYR A 410 34.93 40.57 -46.24
CA TYR A 410 35.64 41.84 -46.41
C TYR A 410 35.93 42.15 -47.88
N TYR A 411 35.67 43.38 -48.29
CA TYR A 411 36.01 43.87 -49.61
C TYR A 411 36.85 45.16 -49.48
N PRO A 412 38.07 45.22 -50.05
CA PRO A 412 38.93 46.38 -49.93
C PRO A 412 38.29 47.65 -50.49
N GLU A 413 38.46 48.78 -49.78
CA GLU A 413 38.04 50.08 -50.28
C GLU A 413 38.72 50.38 -51.63
N ASN A 414 37.92 50.78 -52.64
CA ASN A 414 38.32 51.19 -54.00
C ASN A 414 38.59 50.07 -55.04
N ALA A 415 38.23 48.82 -54.79
CA ALA A 415 38.18 47.79 -55.83
C ALA A 415 36.80 47.78 -56.56
N PRO A 416 36.74 47.57 -57.89
CA PRO A 416 35.47 47.50 -58.61
C PRO A 416 34.81 46.12 -58.52
N ARG A 417 33.54 46.06 -58.04
CA ARG A 417 32.75 44.83 -57.93
C ARG A 417 31.90 44.61 -59.19
N ASN A 418 32.48 44.02 -60.22
CA ASN A 418 31.86 43.95 -61.55
C ASN A 418 30.94 42.73 -61.77
N GLN A 419 30.93 41.78 -60.82
CA GLN A 419 30.19 40.52 -60.90
C GLN A 419 29.75 40.05 -59.51
N ASP A 420 28.76 39.15 -59.48
CA ASP A 420 28.32 38.47 -58.28
C ASP A 420 29.37 37.45 -57.81
N THR A 421 29.55 37.34 -56.50
CA THR A 421 30.38 36.30 -55.89
C THR A 421 29.48 35.15 -55.47
N VAL A 422 29.64 33.96 -56.06
CA VAL A 422 28.93 32.78 -55.61
C VAL A 422 29.86 31.93 -54.76
N VAL A 423 29.50 31.69 -53.51
CA VAL A 423 30.23 30.81 -52.59
C VAL A 423 29.44 29.52 -52.44
N GLU A 424 30.15 28.40 -52.40
CA GLU A 424 29.59 27.07 -52.43
C GLU A 424 30.22 26.19 -51.35
N ILE A 425 29.37 25.42 -50.67
CA ILE A 425 29.73 24.47 -49.61
C ILE A 425 29.68 23.07 -50.19
N TYR A 426 30.70 22.25 -49.94
CA TYR A 426 30.83 20.89 -50.49
C TYR A 426 31.02 19.86 -49.38
N ARG A 427 30.54 18.64 -49.67
CA ARG A 427 30.67 17.44 -48.86
C ARG A 427 31.87 16.61 -49.33
N ALA A 428 32.81 16.31 -48.44
CA ALA A 428 33.91 15.39 -48.72
C ALA A 428 33.50 13.95 -48.38
N ALA A 429 33.87 12.98 -49.23
CA ALA A 429 33.49 11.57 -49.07
C ALA A 429 34.44 10.79 -48.16
N ASP A 430 35.74 11.09 -48.17
CA ASP A 430 36.80 10.52 -47.31
C ASP A 430 37.94 11.56 -47.22
N TRP A 431 38.38 11.98 -46.03
CA TRP A 431 39.25 13.16 -45.87
C TRP A 431 40.30 13.03 -44.77
N ASP A 432 41.56 13.32 -45.13
CA ASP A 432 42.67 13.53 -44.18
C ASP A 432 43.25 14.96 -44.38
N PRO A 433 43.25 15.82 -43.34
CA PRO A 433 43.72 17.21 -43.42
C PRO A 433 45.20 17.36 -43.78
N ALA A 434 46.02 16.32 -43.61
CA ALA A 434 47.42 16.28 -44.01
C ALA A 434 47.63 15.82 -45.47
N GLN A 435 46.58 15.34 -46.15
CA GLN A 435 46.66 14.58 -47.39
C GLN A 435 45.83 15.15 -48.54
N VAL A 436 45.30 16.37 -48.45
CA VAL A 436 44.65 16.97 -49.61
C VAL A 436 45.66 17.71 -50.46
N SER A 437 46.03 17.06 -51.57
CA SER A 437 46.90 17.60 -52.59
C SER A 437 46.37 17.27 -53.98
N TRP A 438 46.76 18.07 -54.98
CA TRP A 438 46.30 17.92 -56.36
C TRP A 438 47.18 16.94 -57.14
N ASN A 439 47.53 15.77 -56.58
CA ASN A 439 48.61 14.91 -57.08
C ASN A 439 48.46 14.43 -58.55
N GLU A 440 47.38 14.73 -59.26
CA GLU A 440 47.23 14.49 -60.70
C GLU A 440 47.13 15.74 -61.61
N LYS A 441 47.19 16.97 -61.08
CA LYS A 441 47.11 18.19 -61.92
C LYS A 441 48.49 18.62 -62.42
N ALA A 442 48.66 18.71 -63.74
CA ALA A 442 49.86 19.28 -64.34
C ALA A 442 49.98 20.79 -64.04
N ALA A 443 51.15 21.22 -63.56
CA ALA A 443 51.44 22.62 -63.25
C ALA A 443 51.14 23.56 -64.43
N GLY A 444 50.39 24.64 -64.17
CA GLY A 444 50.08 25.68 -65.17
C GLY A 444 48.94 25.35 -66.14
N VAL A 445 48.15 24.30 -65.90
CA VAL A 445 46.91 24.01 -66.65
C VAL A 445 45.72 24.76 -66.02
N PRO A 446 44.99 25.60 -66.79
CA PRO A 446 43.80 26.30 -66.31
C PRO A 446 42.70 25.34 -65.82
N TRP A 447 41.89 25.82 -64.89
CA TRP A 447 40.77 25.10 -64.31
C TRP A 447 39.58 25.15 -65.29
N ASN A 448 38.97 24.00 -65.64
CA ASN A 448 37.93 23.94 -66.68
C ASN A 448 36.50 23.93 -66.14
N ASP A 449 36.29 23.38 -64.94
CA ASP A 449 34.98 23.38 -64.28
C ASP A 449 34.85 24.54 -63.31
N ALA A 450 33.70 25.20 -63.32
CA ALA A 450 33.35 26.20 -62.31
C ALA A 450 33.37 25.50 -60.94
N GLY A 451 34.32 25.90 -60.09
CA GLY A 451 34.58 25.20 -58.84
C GLY A 451 35.49 23.97 -58.90
N GLY A 452 35.97 23.51 -60.07
CA GLY A 452 37.02 22.48 -60.31
C GLY A 452 36.81 21.07 -59.74
N ASP A 453 37.64 20.12 -60.18
CA ASP A 453 37.61 18.69 -59.82
C ASP A 453 38.52 18.36 -58.63
N TRP A 454 38.02 17.83 -57.52
CA TRP A 454 38.81 17.62 -56.31
C TRP A 454 39.19 16.17 -56.12
N PHE A 455 40.44 15.92 -55.73
CA PHE A 455 40.93 14.60 -55.40
C PHE A 455 41.73 14.65 -54.09
N ASP A 456 41.71 13.59 -53.30
CA ASP A 456 42.67 13.42 -52.20
C ASP A 456 44.07 13.03 -52.73
N SER A 457 45.07 12.94 -51.86
CA SER A 457 46.44 12.55 -52.24
C SER A 457 46.53 11.15 -52.86
N THR A 458 45.49 10.33 -52.73
CA THR A 458 45.37 8.98 -53.27
C THR A 458 44.63 8.92 -54.61
N GLY A 459 44.05 10.04 -55.06
CA GLY A 459 43.39 10.18 -56.36
C GLY A 459 41.87 9.90 -56.34
N VAL A 460 41.20 9.91 -55.18
CA VAL A 460 39.74 9.70 -55.10
C VAL A 460 38.99 11.02 -55.24
N ALA A 461 38.00 11.06 -56.14
CA ALA A 461 37.20 12.27 -56.40
C ALA A 461 36.31 12.65 -55.21
N GLN A 462 36.42 13.88 -54.73
CA GLN A 462 35.72 14.40 -53.54
C GLN A 462 34.42 15.17 -53.89
N GLY A 463 33.85 14.91 -55.07
CA GLY A 463 32.57 15.45 -55.51
C GLY A 463 32.63 16.76 -56.30
N SER A 464 31.62 16.98 -57.16
CA SER A 464 31.50 18.14 -58.05
C SER A 464 30.21 18.95 -57.84
N MET A 465 29.32 18.49 -56.94
CA MET A 465 28.02 19.12 -56.67
C MET A 465 28.01 19.75 -55.28
N PRO A 466 27.75 21.07 -55.15
CA PRO A 466 27.70 21.72 -53.85
C PRO A 466 26.48 21.28 -53.05
N TYR A 467 26.65 21.17 -51.73
CA TYR A 467 25.57 21.01 -50.75
C TYR A 467 24.70 22.28 -50.68
N ALA A 468 25.34 23.44 -50.60
CA ALA A 468 24.67 24.74 -50.58
C ALA A 468 25.46 25.78 -51.37
N SER A 469 24.78 26.82 -51.86
CA SER A 469 25.42 27.95 -52.52
C SER A 469 24.79 29.27 -52.12
N ILE A 470 25.59 30.29 -51.86
CA ILE A 470 25.15 31.68 -51.61
C ILE A 470 25.68 32.60 -52.71
N THR A 471 24.87 33.55 -53.14
CA THR A 471 25.28 34.57 -54.12
C THR A 471 25.29 35.94 -53.46
N PHE A 472 26.46 36.59 -53.47
CA PHE A 472 26.63 37.97 -53.04
C PHE A 472 26.59 38.89 -54.27
N SER A 473 25.55 39.72 -54.35
CA SER A 473 25.34 40.63 -55.48
C SER A 473 26.50 41.63 -55.63
N GLY A 474 26.94 41.83 -56.87
CA GLY A 474 27.90 42.88 -57.22
C GLY A 474 27.29 44.28 -57.26
N SER A 475 25.96 44.41 -57.45
CA SER A 475 25.27 45.67 -57.75
C SER A 475 24.55 46.32 -56.57
N ASP A 476 24.21 45.56 -55.53
CA ASP A 476 23.39 46.01 -54.40
C ASP A 476 23.96 45.37 -53.11
N VAL A 477 24.77 46.09 -52.34
CA VAL A 477 25.60 45.47 -51.28
C VAL A 477 24.97 45.57 -49.89
N PRO A 478 25.48 44.77 -48.92
CA PRO A 478 25.98 45.36 -47.68
C PRO A 478 27.50 45.28 -47.61
N ASP A 479 28.06 46.28 -46.93
CA ASP A 479 29.45 46.39 -46.52
C ASP A 479 30.04 45.11 -45.91
N ASN A 480 31.33 45.15 -45.64
CA ASN A 480 32.01 44.22 -44.75
C ASN A 480 31.13 43.83 -43.56
N GLY A 481 30.89 42.54 -43.32
CA GLY A 481 29.88 42.11 -42.35
C GLY A 481 29.85 40.60 -42.13
N VAL A 482 29.17 40.19 -41.06
CA VAL A 482 29.01 38.78 -40.66
C VAL A 482 27.77 38.19 -41.31
N TYR A 483 27.93 37.01 -41.91
CA TYR A 483 26.90 36.21 -42.55
C TYR A 483 26.81 34.86 -41.85
N GLU A 484 25.60 34.42 -41.57
CA GLU A 484 25.32 33.15 -40.89
C GLU A 484 24.65 32.19 -41.87
N PHE A 485 25.08 30.94 -41.82
CA PHE A 485 24.60 29.86 -42.66
C PHE A 485 24.09 28.72 -41.78
N ASP A 486 22.87 28.27 -42.06
CA ASP A 486 22.34 27.06 -41.47
C ASP A 486 23.00 25.84 -42.14
N VAL A 487 23.77 25.11 -41.36
CA VAL A 487 24.45 23.86 -41.75
C VAL A 487 23.99 22.70 -40.88
N THR A 488 22.77 22.78 -40.31
CA THR A 488 22.25 21.80 -39.35
C THR A 488 22.21 20.38 -39.90
N GLU A 489 21.55 20.16 -41.04
CA GLU A 489 21.46 18.81 -41.66
C GLU A 489 22.86 18.25 -41.98
N LEU A 490 23.76 19.10 -42.48
CA LEU A 490 25.14 18.72 -42.79
C LEU A 490 25.91 18.27 -41.54
N VAL A 491 25.76 18.98 -40.42
CA VAL A 491 26.40 18.60 -39.14
C VAL A 491 25.74 17.35 -38.54
N GLN A 492 24.42 17.17 -38.68
CA GLN A 492 23.72 15.94 -38.26
C GLN A 492 24.22 14.70 -39.02
N GLU A 493 24.39 14.80 -40.35
CA GLU A 493 24.94 13.71 -41.18
C GLU A 493 26.32 13.26 -40.67
N TYR A 494 27.20 14.22 -40.34
CA TYR A 494 28.54 13.91 -39.83
C TYR A 494 28.55 13.40 -38.38
N VAL A 495 27.79 14.02 -37.47
CA VAL A 495 27.72 13.59 -36.07
C VAL A 495 27.10 12.18 -35.96
N SER A 496 26.09 11.86 -36.77
CA SER A 496 25.45 10.53 -36.76
C SER A 496 26.36 9.37 -37.24
N GLY A 497 27.52 9.67 -37.82
CA GLY A 497 28.43 8.68 -38.38
C GLY A 497 27.99 8.13 -39.76
N GLU A 498 26.99 8.74 -40.41
CA GLU A 498 26.62 8.41 -41.81
C GLU A 498 27.81 8.60 -42.76
N HIS A 499 28.72 9.50 -42.40
CA HIS A 499 29.96 9.77 -43.11
C HIS A 499 31.16 9.61 -42.18
N ALA A 500 32.25 9.01 -42.67
CA ALA A 500 33.45 8.73 -41.88
C ALA A 500 34.26 9.98 -41.48
N ASN A 501 33.92 11.14 -42.05
CA ASN A 501 34.66 12.40 -41.88
C ASN A 501 33.99 13.32 -40.86
N THR A 502 34.69 14.36 -40.43
CA THR A 502 34.21 15.31 -39.40
C THR A 502 34.04 16.75 -39.90
N GLY A 503 34.03 17.03 -41.21
CA GLY A 503 33.94 18.41 -41.71
C GLY A 503 33.53 18.61 -43.17
N PHE A 504 33.23 19.86 -43.54
CA PHE A 504 32.84 20.32 -44.88
C PHE A 504 33.75 21.46 -45.36
N PHE A 505 33.78 21.76 -46.68
CA PHE A 505 34.63 22.83 -47.24
C PHE A 505 33.88 23.87 -48.08
N ILE A 506 34.48 25.07 -48.20
CA ILE A 506 33.86 26.27 -48.79
C ILE A 506 34.76 26.83 -49.89
N LYS A 507 34.18 27.22 -51.03
CA LYS A 507 34.92 27.88 -52.12
C LYS A 507 34.07 28.90 -52.90
N ALA A 508 34.72 29.81 -53.63
CA ALA A 508 34.05 30.60 -54.66
C ALA A 508 33.87 29.78 -55.95
N ARG A 509 32.72 29.93 -56.62
CA ARG A 509 32.39 29.31 -57.91
C ARG A 509 33.33 29.79 -59.04
N ASN A 510 33.69 31.08 -59.01
CA ASN A 510 34.56 31.74 -59.99
C ASN A 510 35.79 32.31 -59.28
N GLU A 511 36.97 32.15 -59.89
CA GLU A 511 38.27 32.42 -59.24
C GLU A 511 38.86 33.81 -59.53
N ASN A 512 38.30 34.58 -60.47
CA ASN A 512 39.05 35.63 -61.15
C ASN A 512 39.07 37.03 -60.49
N ASP A 513 38.48 37.24 -59.30
CA ASP A 513 38.12 38.59 -58.85
C ASP A 513 38.52 38.99 -57.41
N ASN A 514 39.55 38.35 -56.80
CA ASN A 514 40.16 38.72 -55.49
C ASN A 514 39.14 38.99 -54.36
N TYR A 515 38.77 37.95 -53.60
CA TYR A 515 37.74 38.06 -52.56
C TYR A 515 38.31 37.67 -51.20
N ILE A 516 38.59 38.66 -50.35
CA ILE A 516 39.17 38.44 -49.02
C ILE A 516 38.04 38.15 -48.03
N ALA A 517 37.98 36.94 -47.49
CA ALA A 517 37.00 36.65 -46.47
C ALA A 517 37.42 37.16 -45.08
N PHE A 518 38.71 37.14 -44.66
CA PHE A 518 39.05 37.46 -43.25
C PHE A 518 40.39 38.20 -43.00
N ASP A 519 40.40 39.15 -42.04
CA ASP A 519 41.61 39.70 -41.39
C ASP A 519 41.75 39.06 -39.99
N GLY A 520 42.71 38.14 -39.84
CA GLY A 520 43.00 37.45 -38.59
C GLY A 520 43.73 38.28 -37.52
N THR A 521 44.02 39.56 -37.77
CA THR A 521 44.76 40.41 -36.81
C THR A 521 43.88 41.37 -36.02
N ALA A 522 42.58 41.43 -36.31
CA ALA A 522 41.65 42.38 -35.71
C ALA A 522 40.42 41.69 -35.09
N ASN A 523 40.56 41.23 -33.84
CA ASN A 523 39.49 40.81 -32.93
C ASN A 523 38.91 39.40 -33.21
N ASP A 524 38.74 38.57 -32.18
CA ASP A 524 38.24 37.18 -32.30
C ASP A 524 36.84 37.09 -32.95
N LEU A 525 36.10 38.20 -32.97
CA LEU A 525 34.81 38.36 -33.66
C LEU A 525 34.86 38.27 -35.20
N LYS A 526 36.04 38.14 -35.82
CA LYS A 526 36.19 38.10 -37.29
C LYS A 526 36.65 36.76 -37.85
N LYS A 527 36.90 35.74 -37.02
CA LYS A 527 37.23 34.38 -37.47
C LYS A 527 35.95 33.63 -37.87
N PRO A 528 36.01 32.74 -38.87
CA PRO A 528 34.94 31.78 -39.13
C PRO A 528 34.64 30.98 -37.87
N LYS A 529 33.35 30.78 -37.58
CA LYS A 529 32.91 30.12 -36.35
C LYS A 529 31.76 29.18 -36.65
N LEU A 530 31.93 27.90 -36.36
CA LEU A 530 30.83 26.94 -36.33
C LEU A 530 30.28 26.89 -34.91
N THR A 531 28.98 27.11 -34.79
CA THR A 531 28.24 27.01 -33.52
C THR A 531 27.28 25.85 -33.63
N VAL A 532 27.52 24.78 -32.88
CA VAL A 532 26.65 23.59 -32.84
C VAL A 532 25.89 23.60 -31.51
N THR A 533 24.58 23.38 -31.58
CA THR A 533 23.72 23.20 -30.42
C THR A 533 23.30 21.74 -30.38
N VAL A 534 23.70 21.04 -29.33
CA VAL A 534 23.28 19.66 -29.07
C VAL A 534 22.27 19.64 -27.93
N SER A 535 21.27 18.77 -28.05
CA SER A 535 20.42 18.34 -26.96
C SER A 535 21.14 17.19 -26.27
N THR A 536 21.58 17.42 -25.03
CA THR A 536 21.91 16.31 -24.13
C THR A 536 20.59 15.68 -23.71
N THR A 537 20.16 14.64 -24.41
CA THR A 537 19.20 13.72 -23.80
C THR A 537 19.95 13.04 -22.66
N SER A 538 19.69 13.50 -21.43
CA SER A 538 19.84 12.63 -20.27
C SER A 538 19.06 11.38 -20.60
N ASN A 539 19.70 10.21 -20.53
CA ASN A 539 18.97 8.96 -20.52
C ASN A 539 17.87 9.04 -19.45
N LEU A 540 16.64 8.72 -19.82
CA LEU A 540 15.48 8.68 -18.94
C LEU A 540 15.31 7.26 -18.45
N ALA A 541 15.18 7.08 -17.13
CA ALA A 541 14.97 5.75 -16.57
C ALA A 541 13.75 5.07 -17.20
N PRO A 542 13.79 3.75 -17.41
CA PRO A 542 12.63 3.01 -17.88
C PRO A 542 11.49 3.14 -16.87
N VAL A 543 10.24 3.16 -17.33
CA VAL A 543 9.06 3.24 -16.48
C VAL A 543 8.31 1.92 -16.53
N MET A 544 8.19 1.24 -15.40
CA MET A 544 7.40 0.02 -15.27
C MET A 544 5.91 0.35 -15.20
N ASP A 545 5.09 -0.42 -15.92
CA ASP A 545 3.65 -0.29 -15.85
C ASP A 545 3.14 -0.69 -14.45
N PRO A 546 1.99 -0.15 -13.97
CA PRO A 546 1.38 -0.61 -12.73
C PRO A 546 1.10 -2.12 -12.76
N ILE A 547 1.57 -2.82 -11.73
CA ILE A 547 1.29 -4.24 -11.51
C ILE A 547 0.35 -4.33 -10.30
N ALA A 548 -0.80 -4.99 -10.47
CA ALA A 548 -1.74 -5.18 -9.37
C ALA A 548 -1.30 -6.34 -8.46
N ASP A 549 -1.70 -6.27 -7.19
CA ASP A 549 -1.60 -7.41 -6.28
C ASP A 549 -2.36 -8.62 -6.82
N GLN A 550 -1.83 -9.82 -6.55
CA GLN A 550 -2.35 -11.07 -7.07
C GLN A 550 -2.94 -11.92 -5.95
N VAL A 551 -3.91 -12.76 -6.31
CA VAL A 551 -4.49 -13.77 -5.41
C VAL A 551 -4.51 -15.11 -6.13
N VAL A 552 -4.06 -16.16 -5.46
CA VAL A 552 -4.06 -17.53 -5.98
C VAL A 552 -4.36 -18.52 -4.86
N ASP A 553 -4.96 -19.66 -5.19
CA ASP A 553 -5.18 -20.74 -4.23
C ASP A 553 -4.00 -21.74 -4.30
N GLU A 554 -3.68 -22.41 -3.19
CA GLU A 554 -2.68 -23.48 -3.20
C GLU A 554 -2.96 -24.54 -4.28
N GLY A 555 -1.90 -25.00 -4.94
CA GLY A 555 -1.96 -25.95 -6.06
C GLY A 555 -2.44 -25.34 -7.39
N ALA A 556 -2.95 -24.11 -7.41
CA ALA A 556 -3.30 -23.40 -8.65
C ALA A 556 -2.09 -22.64 -9.24
N THR A 557 -2.02 -22.56 -10.56
CA THR A 557 -0.93 -21.84 -11.25
C THR A 557 -1.30 -20.36 -11.43
N LEU A 558 -0.46 -19.47 -10.89
CA LEU A 558 -0.42 -18.04 -11.17
C LEU A 558 0.57 -17.77 -12.30
N SER A 559 0.16 -17.01 -13.32
CA SER A 559 1.02 -16.52 -14.40
C SER A 559 0.56 -15.13 -14.84
N PHE A 560 1.51 -14.19 -14.92
CA PHE A 560 1.29 -12.85 -15.46
C PHE A 560 2.59 -12.27 -16.03
N GLY A 561 2.45 -11.33 -16.96
CA GLY A 561 3.58 -10.60 -17.54
C GLY A 561 3.77 -9.24 -16.87
N VAL A 562 5.03 -8.78 -16.84
CA VAL A 562 5.41 -7.43 -16.43
C VAL A 562 5.83 -6.66 -17.68
N THR A 563 5.43 -5.39 -17.77
CA THR A 563 5.75 -4.52 -18.90
C THR A 563 6.32 -3.20 -18.41
N ALA A 564 7.18 -2.61 -19.23
CA ALA A 564 7.75 -1.29 -19.02
C ALA A 564 7.92 -0.60 -20.38
N SER A 565 8.01 0.71 -20.34
CA SER A 565 8.30 1.56 -21.49
C SER A 565 9.49 2.44 -21.20
N ASP A 566 10.31 2.62 -22.21
CA ASP A 566 11.43 3.55 -22.18
C ASP A 566 11.14 4.73 -23.12
N ALA A 567 11.35 5.95 -22.63
CA ALA A 567 11.06 7.15 -23.40
C ALA A 567 12.07 7.40 -24.52
N ASP A 568 13.31 6.95 -24.33
CA ASP A 568 14.41 7.10 -25.27
C ASP A 568 14.52 5.89 -26.21
N GLY A 569 13.81 4.80 -25.88
CA GLY A 569 13.68 3.59 -26.69
C GLY A 569 14.78 2.56 -26.43
N ASP A 570 15.43 2.65 -25.27
CA ASP A 570 16.52 1.77 -24.90
C ASP A 570 16.09 0.31 -24.65
N SER A 571 17.06 -0.59 -24.73
CA SER A 571 16.82 -2.01 -24.57
C SER A 571 16.65 -2.38 -23.11
N LEU A 572 15.47 -2.89 -22.75
CA LEU A 572 15.12 -3.19 -21.38
C LEU A 572 15.52 -4.59 -20.93
N THR A 573 16.04 -4.68 -19.72
CA THR A 573 16.34 -5.91 -19.00
C THR A 573 15.49 -5.98 -17.74
N TYR A 574 14.90 -7.15 -17.48
CA TYR A 574 14.01 -7.35 -16.33
C TYR A 574 14.65 -8.30 -15.33
N SER A 575 14.38 -8.08 -14.05
CA SER A 575 14.76 -9.00 -12.99
C SER A 575 13.68 -9.05 -11.90
N SER A 576 13.76 -10.05 -11.03
CA SER A 576 12.88 -10.15 -9.87
C SER A 576 13.65 -10.59 -8.63
N THR A 577 13.33 -10.02 -7.47
CA THR A 577 13.84 -10.41 -6.16
C THR A 577 12.68 -10.74 -5.20
N GLY A 578 12.95 -11.52 -4.15
CA GLY A 578 11.92 -11.95 -3.20
C GLY A 578 10.98 -13.05 -3.68
N ALA A 579 11.18 -13.59 -4.89
CA ALA A 579 10.32 -14.64 -5.45
C ALA A 579 10.17 -15.85 -4.49
N PRO A 580 8.94 -16.32 -4.22
CA PRO A 580 8.70 -17.45 -3.32
C PRO A 580 9.37 -18.73 -3.80
N ALA A 581 9.60 -19.67 -2.87
CA ALA A 581 10.12 -20.99 -3.23
C ALA A 581 9.22 -21.66 -4.29
N GLY A 582 9.82 -22.07 -5.41
CA GLY A 582 9.12 -22.68 -6.54
C GLY A 582 8.54 -21.70 -7.56
N ALA A 583 8.60 -20.39 -7.30
CA ALA A 583 8.28 -19.37 -8.31
C ALA A 583 9.45 -19.20 -9.29
N THR A 584 9.13 -18.84 -10.53
CA THR A 584 10.11 -18.55 -11.58
C THR A 584 9.74 -17.27 -12.31
N PHE A 585 10.75 -16.45 -12.61
CA PHE A 585 10.63 -15.28 -13.47
C PHE A 585 11.54 -15.47 -14.68
N ASP A 586 10.98 -15.39 -15.89
CA ASP A 586 11.76 -15.43 -17.13
C ASP A 586 12.07 -14.00 -17.59
N PRO A 587 13.33 -13.53 -17.47
CA PRO A 587 13.69 -12.16 -17.82
C PRO A 587 13.63 -11.88 -19.34
N ALA A 588 13.57 -12.92 -20.20
CA ALA A 588 13.47 -12.75 -21.64
C ALA A 588 12.03 -12.50 -22.12
N THR A 589 11.04 -13.06 -21.41
CA THR A 589 9.61 -12.85 -21.69
C THR A 589 8.93 -11.91 -20.70
N ALA A 590 9.64 -11.51 -19.65
CA ALA A 590 9.11 -10.77 -18.49
C ALA A 590 7.89 -11.44 -17.86
N GLU A 591 7.86 -12.78 -17.86
CA GLU A 591 6.74 -13.57 -17.33
C GLU A 591 7.09 -14.14 -15.95
N PHE A 592 6.22 -13.88 -14.97
CA PHE A 592 6.26 -14.52 -13.65
C PHE A 592 5.31 -15.70 -13.64
N THR A 593 5.78 -16.86 -13.18
CA THR A 593 4.96 -18.07 -13.02
C THR A 593 5.22 -18.74 -11.68
N TRP A 594 4.14 -19.16 -11.01
CA TRP A 594 4.24 -19.85 -9.74
C TRP A 594 3.05 -20.80 -9.53
N THR A 595 3.29 -21.94 -8.88
CA THR A 595 2.23 -22.85 -8.39
C THR A 595 2.55 -23.13 -6.93
N PRO A 596 1.91 -22.43 -5.98
CA PRO A 596 2.18 -22.61 -4.56
C PRO A 596 1.86 -24.05 -4.14
N ALA A 597 2.73 -24.67 -3.35
CA ALA A 597 2.46 -25.95 -2.71
C ALA A 597 1.44 -25.79 -1.56
N ASP A 598 0.85 -26.90 -1.11
CA ASP A 598 -0.12 -27.00 0.00
C ASP A 598 0.41 -26.54 1.38
N SER A 599 1.62 -25.98 1.43
CA SER A 599 2.28 -25.47 2.64
C SER A 599 2.79 -24.04 2.42
N GLN A 600 2.17 -23.31 1.50
CA GLN A 600 2.60 -21.97 1.07
C GLN A 600 1.45 -20.96 1.14
N ALA A 601 0.44 -21.21 1.96
CA ALA A 601 -0.55 -20.21 2.32
C ALA A 601 0.11 -19.00 3.01
N GLY A 602 -0.41 -17.81 2.70
CA GLY A 602 0.04 -16.54 3.28
C GLY A 602 0.26 -15.44 2.25
N ILE A 603 1.06 -14.43 2.59
CA ILE A 603 1.25 -13.22 1.77
C ILE A 603 2.72 -13.12 1.37
N TYR A 604 2.99 -12.99 0.07
CA TYR A 604 4.35 -12.94 -0.48
C TYR A 604 4.62 -11.61 -1.18
N GLY A 605 5.75 -10.99 -0.90
CA GLY A 605 6.20 -9.73 -1.48
C GLY A 605 7.20 -10.02 -2.59
N VAL A 606 6.84 -9.70 -3.82
CA VAL A 606 7.73 -9.89 -4.97
C VAL A 606 8.08 -8.53 -5.55
N MET A 607 9.37 -8.33 -5.78
CA MET A 607 9.87 -7.13 -6.42
C MET A 607 10.29 -7.43 -7.85
N PHE A 608 9.84 -6.59 -8.77
CA PHE A 608 10.26 -6.57 -10.15
C PHE A 608 11.07 -5.32 -10.40
N GLU A 609 12.17 -5.45 -11.13
CA GLU A 609 13.06 -4.36 -11.53
C GLU A 609 13.23 -4.38 -13.04
N VAL A 610 13.24 -3.21 -13.66
CA VAL A 610 13.58 -3.01 -15.07
C VAL A 610 14.75 -2.03 -15.17
N SER A 611 15.70 -2.34 -16.04
CA SER A 611 16.88 -1.52 -16.30
C SER A 611 17.15 -1.38 -17.80
N ASP A 612 17.52 -0.18 -18.21
CA ASP A 612 18.06 0.14 -19.55
C ASP A 612 19.58 -0.08 -19.66
N GLY A 613 20.24 -0.46 -18.55
CA GLY A 613 21.70 -0.63 -18.44
C GLY A 613 22.42 0.50 -17.70
N GLU A 614 21.78 1.65 -17.49
CA GLU A 614 22.30 2.79 -16.71
C GLU A 614 21.40 3.16 -15.52
N LEU A 615 20.09 3.20 -15.74
CA LEU A 615 19.06 3.54 -14.78
C LEU A 615 18.09 2.37 -14.58
N THR A 616 17.29 2.45 -13.51
CA THR A 616 16.37 1.37 -13.10
C THR A 616 15.07 1.94 -12.56
N ASP A 617 13.97 1.23 -12.79
CA ASP A 617 12.70 1.38 -12.06
C ASP A 617 12.30 0.04 -11.44
N SER A 618 11.57 0.08 -10.33
CA SER A 618 11.18 -1.12 -9.60
C SER A 618 9.78 -1.01 -9.01
N LYS A 619 9.06 -2.12 -8.97
CA LYS A 619 7.76 -2.23 -8.30
C LYS A 619 7.69 -3.46 -7.43
N ALA A 620 7.14 -3.29 -6.24
CA ALA A 620 6.73 -4.38 -5.38
C ALA A 620 5.25 -4.68 -5.57
N ILE A 621 4.90 -5.95 -5.50
CA ILE A 621 3.51 -6.41 -5.39
C ILE A 621 3.37 -7.40 -4.24
N LEU A 622 2.12 -7.56 -3.77
CA LEU A 622 1.74 -8.64 -2.88
C LEU A 622 1.03 -9.75 -3.64
N ILE A 623 1.36 -11.00 -3.31
CA ILE A 623 0.68 -12.20 -3.78
C ILE A 623 0.07 -12.89 -2.56
N ALA A 624 -1.25 -12.87 -2.45
CA ALA A 624 -1.97 -13.60 -1.41
C ALA A 624 -2.25 -15.04 -1.89
N VAL A 625 -1.77 -16.02 -1.12
CA VAL A 625 -2.03 -17.43 -1.33
C VAL A 625 -3.07 -17.90 -0.32
N ASN A 626 -4.25 -18.27 -0.81
CA ASN A 626 -5.29 -18.83 0.05
C ASN A 626 -4.99 -20.30 0.34
N ALA A 627 -5.08 -20.67 1.60
CA ALA A 627 -5.03 -22.07 2.02
C ALA A 627 -6.18 -22.85 1.38
N VAL A 628 -5.88 -24.02 0.80
CA VAL A 628 -6.91 -24.96 0.37
C VAL A 628 -6.89 -26.13 1.34
N ASP A 629 -7.90 -26.21 2.20
CA ASP A 629 -8.04 -27.27 3.21
C ASP A 629 -8.23 -28.65 2.54
N ASN A 630 -7.11 -29.27 2.24
CA ASN A 630 -6.99 -30.63 1.72
C ASN A 630 -6.32 -31.56 2.74
N ASP A 631 -6.09 -31.10 3.98
CA ASP A 631 -5.40 -31.89 4.99
C ASP A 631 -6.29 -33.05 5.49
N PRO A 632 -5.91 -34.32 5.25
CA PRO A 632 -6.66 -35.46 5.77
C PRO A 632 -6.62 -35.59 7.29
N SER A 633 -5.73 -34.86 7.98
CA SER A 633 -5.53 -34.93 9.42
C SER A 633 -6.42 -33.97 10.22
N GLY A 634 -7.02 -32.98 9.55
CA GLY A 634 -7.89 -31.97 10.16
C GLY A 634 -7.13 -30.93 10.99
N ASN A 635 -5.83 -30.74 10.72
CA ASN A 635 -4.99 -29.72 11.31
C ASN A 635 -5.28 -28.36 10.67
N ASN A 636 -5.33 -27.30 11.46
CA ASN A 636 -5.45 -25.94 10.96
C ASN A 636 -4.09 -25.28 10.96
N ALA A 637 -3.67 -24.78 9.79
CA ALA A 637 -2.43 -24.03 9.67
C ALA A 637 -2.36 -22.86 10.68
N PRO A 638 -1.16 -22.58 11.24
CA PRO A 638 -0.98 -21.49 12.18
C PRO A 638 -1.28 -20.13 11.52
N VAL A 639 -1.72 -19.16 12.32
CA VAL A 639 -2.09 -17.82 11.85
C VAL A 639 -1.10 -16.79 12.37
N ILE A 640 -0.40 -16.10 11.47
CA ILE A 640 0.38 -14.90 11.82
C ILE A 640 -0.61 -13.75 12.08
N THR A 641 -0.60 -13.23 13.31
CA THR A 641 -1.49 -12.15 13.76
C THR A 641 -0.86 -10.77 13.71
N ALA A 642 0.48 -10.70 13.68
CA ALA A 642 1.23 -9.48 13.45
C ALA A 642 2.62 -9.79 12.88
N PHE A 643 3.10 -8.97 11.94
CA PHE A 643 4.47 -9.00 11.43
C PHE A 643 4.97 -7.57 11.28
N GLU A 644 6.07 -7.25 11.96
CA GLU A 644 6.68 -5.93 12.00
C GLU A 644 8.14 -6.02 11.53
N PRO A 645 8.69 -5.00 10.84
CA PRO A 645 8.00 -3.80 10.35
C PRO A 645 6.88 -4.08 9.34
N ALA A 646 5.97 -3.14 9.17
CA ALA A 646 4.87 -3.25 8.22
C ALA A 646 5.37 -3.21 6.77
N ASN A 647 4.56 -3.73 5.85
CA ASN A 647 4.86 -3.65 4.44
C ASN A 647 4.96 -2.19 3.98
N ASN A 648 5.96 -1.90 3.14
CA ASN A 648 6.36 -0.60 2.65
C ASN A 648 6.92 0.37 3.70
N ASP A 649 7.25 -0.09 4.91
CA ASP A 649 7.93 0.76 5.89
C ASP A 649 9.28 1.23 5.34
N VAL A 650 9.55 2.52 5.57
CA VAL A 650 10.77 3.18 5.12
C VAL A 650 11.68 3.46 6.32
N PHE A 651 12.93 3.02 6.20
CA PHE A 651 13.96 3.20 7.21
C PHE A 651 15.12 4.01 6.66
N GLU A 652 15.75 4.78 7.53
CA GLU A 652 16.99 5.48 7.19
C GLU A 652 18.18 4.53 7.33
N GLU A 653 19.17 4.67 6.46
CA GLU A 653 20.44 3.96 6.59
C GLU A 653 21.10 4.19 7.96
N GLY A 654 21.60 3.12 8.58
CA GLY A 654 22.11 3.12 9.95
C GLY A 654 21.05 2.91 11.03
N SER A 655 19.77 2.84 10.65
CA SER A 655 18.67 2.50 11.56
C SER A 655 18.81 1.09 12.13
N VAL A 656 18.34 0.94 13.38
CA VAL A 656 18.11 -0.35 14.02
C VAL A 656 16.66 -0.75 13.76
N ILE A 657 16.47 -1.76 12.91
CA ILE A 657 15.18 -2.27 12.47
C ILE A 657 14.83 -3.49 13.33
N ASN A 658 13.70 -3.44 14.03
CA ASN A 658 13.23 -4.55 14.86
C ASN A 658 12.23 -5.39 14.06
N ILE A 659 12.64 -6.59 13.68
CA ILE A 659 11.79 -7.56 13.00
C ILE A 659 11.13 -8.44 14.06
N GLY A 660 9.80 -8.51 14.06
CA GLY A 660 9.03 -9.27 15.05
C GLY A 660 7.80 -9.91 14.43
N VAL A 661 7.52 -11.16 14.78
CA VAL A 661 6.34 -11.90 14.34
C VAL A 661 5.57 -12.43 15.55
N THR A 662 4.24 -12.29 15.51
CA THR A 662 3.32 -12.90 16.46
C THR A 662 2.39 -13.82 15.71
N ALA A 663 2.19 -15.03 16.23
CA ALA A 663 1.32 -16.02 15.63
C ALA A 663 0.55 -16.81 16.69
N SER A 664 -0.55 -17.42 16.28
CA SER A 664 -1.39 -18.28 17.10
C SER A 664 -1.82 -19.52 16.33
N ASP A 665 -1.98 -20.62 17.05
CA ASP A 665 -2.46 -21.89 16.54
C ASP A 665 -3.80 -22.21 17.21
N VAL A 666 -4.84 -22.51 16.44
CA VAL A 666 -6.18 -22.81 16.99
C VAL A 666 -6.22 -24.21 17.62
N ASP A 667 -5.38 -25.13 17.14
CA ASP A 667 -5.26 -26.50 17.65
C ASP A 667 -4.35 -26.60 18.88
N GLY A 668 -3.62 -25.52 19.19
CA GLY A 668 -2.80 -25.36 20.39
C GLY A 668 -1.43 -26.04 20.30
N GLN A 669 -0.91 -26.25 19.10
CA GLN A 669 0.41 -26.83 18.85
C GLN A 669 1.55 -25.85 19.13
N ASP A 670 2.74 -26.38 19.40
CA ASP A 670 3.93 -25.57 19.64
C ASP A 670 4.44 -24.97 18.32
N LEU A 671 4.57 -23.64 18.28
CA LEU A 671 5.01 -22.93 17.08
C LEU A 671 6.53 -22.80 16.99
N THR A 672 7.04 -23.01 15.79
CA THR A 672 8.42 -22.75 15.38
C THR A 672 8.48 -21.58 14.41
N TYR A 673 9.59 -20.82 14.45
CA TYR A 673 9.75 -19.57 13.70
C TYR A 673 11.03 -19.62 12.87
N LEU A 674 10.98 -19.02 11.68
CA LEU A 674 12.14 -18.77 10.84
C LEU A 674 11.99 -17.39 10.19
N LEU A 675 12.92 -16.48 10.50
CA LEU A 675 12.98 -15.15 9.90
C LEU A 675 14.10 -15.10 8.85
N LYS A 676 13.83 -14.51 7.69
CA LYS A 676 14.80 -14.28 6.61
C LYS A 676 14.80 -12.84 6.13
N ILE A 677 15.92 -12.41 5.58
CA ILE A 677 16.09 -11.13 4.88
C ILE A 677 16.69 -11.45 3.51
N ASP A 678 16.04 -11.01 2.44
CA ASP A 678 16.41 -11.28 1.04
C ASP A 678 16.66 -12.77 0.77
N GLY A 679 15.81 -13.62 1.36
CA GLY A 679 15.90 -15.08 1.28
C GLY A 679 16.97 -15.72 2.17
N VAL A 680 17.79 -14.94 2.88
CA VAL A 680 18.83 -15.43 3.80
C VAL A 680 18.27 -15.56 5.21
N SER A 681 18.36 -16.75 5.81
CA SER A 681 17.91 -16.98 7.20
C SER A 681 18.74 -16.19 8.22
N VAL A 682 18.06 -15.38 9.03
CA VAL A 682 18.68 -14.51 10.04
C VAL A 682 18.33 -14.89 11.48
N SER A 683 17.19 -15.55 11.72
CA SER A 683 16.76 -15.96 13.06
C SER A 683 15.84 -17.18 13.03
N THR A 684 15.84 -17.95 14.12
CA THR A 684 14.86 -19.04 14.37
C THR A 684 13.95 -18.74 15.57
N THR A 685 13.96 -17.48 16.03
CA THR A 685 13.07 -16.98 17.08
C THR A 685 12.04 -16.04 16.47
N SER A 686 10.98 -15.72 17.20
CA SER A 686 9.92 -14.81 16.76
C SER A 686 10.35 -13.34 16.63
N SER A 687 11.62 -13.02 16.81
CA SER A 687 12.17 -11.69 16.60
C SER A 687 13.64 -11.72 16.15
N TYR A 688 14.05 -10.62 15.53
CA TYR A 688 15.42 -10.33 15.09
C TYR A 688 15.67 -8.82 15.09
N VAL A 689 16.88 -8.39 15.46
CA VAL A 689 17.28 -6.98 15.41
C VAL A 689 18.27 -6.81 14.27
N TRP A 690 17.82 -6.17 13.20
CA TRP A 690 18.65 -5.87 12.04
C TRP A 690 19.28 -4.47 12.21
N LYS A 691 20.61 -4.41 12.13
CA LYS A 691 21.34 -3.15 12.06
C LYS A 691 21.73 -2.92 10.61
N SER A 692 21.07 -1.97 9.95
CA SER A 692 21.50 -1.54 8.62
C SER A 692 22.88 -0.89 8.71
N THR A 693 23.77 -1.21 7.77
CA THR A 693 25.12 -0.65 7.70
C THR A 693 25.27 0.29 6.53
N ASP A 694 26.13 1.30 6.69
CA ASP A 694 26.43 2.31 5.68
C ASP A 694 26.82 1.67 4.32
N ASN A 695 26.07 2.08 3.31
CA ASN A 695 26.12 1.84 1.88
C ASN A 695 25.81 0.41 1.38
N ALA A 696 25.64 -0.58 2.26
CA ALA A 696 25.48 -1.99 1.87
C ALA A 696 24.02 -2.47 1.79
N ASN A 697 23.10 -1.75 2.42
CA ASN A 697 21.69 -2.13 2.54
C ASN A 697 20.76 -1.05 1.97
N ARG A 698 21.22 -0.31 0.95
CA ARG A 698 20.38 0.70 0.30
C ARG A 698 19.35 0.04 -0.60
N GLY A 699 18.14 0.57 -0.57
CA GLY A 699 17.07 0.17 -1.44
C GLY A 699 16.08 -0.76 -0.75
N PRO A 700 15.20 -1.38 -1.54
CA PRO A 700 14.19 -2.28 -1.03
C PRO A 700 14.77 -3.62 -0.58
N HIS A 701 14.18 -4.16 0.47
CA HIS A 701 14.55 -5.44 1.08
C HIS A 701 13.31 -6.24 1.41
N VAL A 702 13.39 -7.56 1.21
CA VAL A 702 12.28 -8.48 1.52
C VAL A 702 12.56 -9.16 2.83
N ILE A 703 11.72 -8.89 3.83
CA ILE A 703 11.73 -9.61 5.10
C ILE A 703 10.67 -10.70 5.07
N GLU A 704 11.01 -11.89 5.54
CA GLU A 704 10.14 -13.07 5.51
C GLU A 704 10.02 -13.67 6.91
N ALA A 705 8.79 -13.98 7.33
CA ALA A 705 8.50 -14.79 8.49
C ALA A 705 7.79 -16.08 8.08
N VAL A 706 8.36 -17.22 8.45
CA VAL A 706 7.75 -18.54 8.33
C VAL A 706 7.42 -19.05 9.72
N VAL A 707 6.16 -19.44 9.94
CA VAL A 707 5.67 -20.01 11.19
C VAL A 707 5.11 -21.40 10.91
N SER A 708 5.53 -22.40 11.69
CA SER A 708 5.08 -23.78 11.54
C SER A 708 4.72 -24.40 12.88
N ASP A 709 3.64 -25.19 12.91
CA ASP A 709 3.19 -26.02 14.02
C ASP A 709 3.80 -27.44 13.99
N GLY A 710 4.62 -27.74 12.98
CA GLY A 710 5.24 -29.05 12.73
C GLY A 710 4.51 -29.92 11.70
N THR A 711 3.28 -29.57 11.33
CA THR A 711 2.48 -30.24 10.29
C THR A 711 2.30 -29.29 9.10
N ASP A 712 1.80 -28.09 9.37
CA ASP A 712 1.56 -27.02 8.41
C ASP A 712 2.48 -25.82 8.68
N GLN A 713 2.54 -24.91 7.71
CA GLN A 713 3.27 -23.66 7.86
C GLN A 713 2.56 -22.53 7.12
N VAL A 714 2.69 -21.33 7.67
CA VAL A 714 2.25 -20.07 7.03
C VAL A 714 3.47 -19.19 6.80
N THR A 715 3.49 -18.48 5.68
CA THR A 715 4.56 -17.51 5.37
C THR A 715 3.98 -16.12 5.14
N VAL A 716 4.60 -15.10 5.72
CA VAL A 716 4.33 -13.69 5.38
C VAL A 716 5.65 -13.02 4.99
N GLN A 717 5.63 -12.28 3.90
CA GLN A 717 6.73 -11.41 3.48
C GLN A 717 6.26 -9.97 3.44
N HIS A 718 7.13 -9.06 3.87
CA HIS A 718 6.97 -7.62 3.70
C HIS A 718 8.18 -7.08 2.92
N VAL A 719 7.93 -6.06 2.11
CA VAL A 719 8.97 -5.26 1.47
C VAL A 719 9.17 -4.00 2.32
N ILE A 720 10.41 -3.71 2.69
CA ILE A 720 10.76 -2.46 3.39
C ILE A 720 11.84 -1.74 2.60
N THR A 721 11.88 -0.42 2.67
CA THR A 721 12.84 0.37 1.89
C THR A 721 13.82 1.08 2.81
N ILE A 722 15.11 0.90 2.57
CA ILE A 722 16.15 1.66 3.27
C ILE A 722 16.60 2.81 2.37
N ILE A 723 16.35 4.04 2.81
CA ILE A 723 16.70 5.27 2.09
C ILE A 723 17.98 5.89 2.64
N LYS A 724 18.74 6.52 1.73
CA LYS A 724 19.94 7.29 2.06
C LYS A 724 19.53 8.72 2.42
N ILE A 725 19.89 9.16 3.62
CA ILE A 725 19.68 10.54 4.09
C ILE A 725 20.95 11.39 4.09
N HIS A 726 22.13 10.77 4.09
CA HIS A 726 23.39 11.50 4.10
C HIS A 726 24.23 11.18 2.87
N PRO A 727 24.65 12.18 2.09
CA PRO A 727 25.70 12.03 1.09
C PRO A 727 26.94 11.37 1.70
N ARG A 728 27.67 10.57 0.92
CA ARG A 728 28.87 9.83 1.35
C ARG A 728 29.94 10.74 1.95
N TRP A 729 29.94 12.01 1.57
CA TRP A 729 30.86 13.03 2.04
C TRP A 729 30.32 13.94 3.13
N ASP A 730 29.09 13.78 3.59
CA ASP A 730 28.55 14.52 4.73
C ASP A 730 29.00 13.86 6.05
N VAL A 731 30.31 13.94 6.33
CA VAL A 731 30.90 13.37 7.56
C VAL A 731 30.39 14.05 8.83
N ASN A 732 29.79 15.23 8.70
CA ASN A 732 29.27 15.99 9.83
C ASN A 732 27.76 15.75 10.07
N GLN A 733 27.09 15.06 9.15
CA GLN A 733 25.66 14.68 9.18
C GLN A 733 24.71 15.89 9.21
N ASP A 734 25.07 17.01 8.58
CA ASP A 734 24.21 18.20 8.47
C ASP A 734 23.32 18.21 7.21
N GLY A 735 23.42 17.17 6.38
CA GLY A 735 22.71 17.02 5.12
C GLY A 735 23.34 17.81 3.96
N VAL A 736 24.51 18.42 4.16
CA VAL A 736 25.15 19.31 3.18
C VAL A 736 26.62 18.97 3.01
N VAL A 737 26.99 18.34 1.89
CA VAL A 737 28.41 18.16 1.54
C VAL A 737 29.03 19.52 1.22
N ASN A 738 29.96 19.96 2.06
CA ASN A 738 30.66 21.22 1.88
C ASN A 738 32.11 21.16 2.39
N ILE A 739 32.80 22.31 2.38
CA ILE A 739 34.21 22.40 2.78
C ILE A 739 34.48 22.03 4.25
N LEU A 740 33.47 22.10 5.12
CA LEU A 740 33.57 21.68 6.52
C LEU A 740 33.77 20.17 6.64
N ASP A 741 33.15 19.40 5.76
CA ASP A 741 33.29 17.94 5.72
C ASP A 741 34.71 17.52 5.32
N VAL A 742 35.24 18.15 4.27
CA VAL A 742 36.65 17.98 3.85
C VAL A 742 37.59 18.29 5.01
N THR A 743 37.27 19.33 5.78
CA THR A 743 38.07 19.74 6.94
C THR A 743 38.04 18.67 8.04
N ILE A 744 36.90 18.01 8.27
CA ILE A 744 36.77 16.91 9.24
C ILE A 744 37.54 15.67 8.78
N VAL A 745 37.44 15.31 7.50
CA VAL A 745 38.21 14.19 6.91
C VAL A 745 39.72 14.45 7.01
N ALA A 746 40.17 15.66 6.63
CA ALA A 746 41.58 16.06 6.69
C ALA A 746 42.13 16.14 8.13
N GLN A 747 41.31 16.53 9.11
CA GLN A 747 41.72 16.55 10.52
C GLN A 747 41.91 15.15 11.12
N ASN A 748 41.13 14.17 10.66
CA ASN A 748 41.15 12.81 11.20
C ASN A 748 42.18 11.88 10.54
N LEU A 749 42.61 12.16 9.31
CA LEU A 749 43.55 11.32 8.55
C LEU A 749 45.03 11.56 8.87
N GLY A 750 45.38 12.68 9.51
CA GLY A 750 46.78 12.99 9.84
C GLY A 750 47.73 12.93 8.62
N SER A 751 48.98 12.52 8.82
CA SER A 751 49.98 12.36 7.74
C SER A 751 49.97 10.97 7.08
N GLU A 752 48.90 10.19 7.27
CA GLU A 752 48.74 8.88 6.62
C GLU A 752 48.07 9.04 5.25
N LYS A 753 48.32 8.10 4.34
CA LYS A 753 47.70 8.13 3.01
C LYS A 753 46.18 8.03 3.17
N PRO A 754 45.40 8.91 2.53
CA PRO A 754 43.94 8.82 2.58
C PRO A 754 43.45 7.49 1.99
N HIS A 755 42.35 6.97 2.55
CA HIS A 755 41.75 5.73 2.06
C HIS A 755 41.23 5.94 0.63
N PRO A 756 41.31 4.95 -0.28
CA PRO A 756 40.84 5.07 -1.67
C PRO A 756 39.36 5.45 -1.81
N SER A 757 38.57 5.30 -0.74
CA SER A 757 37.16 5.71 -0.70
C SER A 757 36.95 7.22 -0.58
N TRP A 758 38.00 7.97 -0.18
CA TRP A 758 38.00 9.42 0.05
C TRP A 758 38.95 10.17 -0.90
N ASP A 759 39.97 9.51 -1.44
CA ASP A 759 40.89 10.03 -2.46
C ASP A 759 40.48 9.45 -3.82
N VAL A 760 39.37 9.98 -4.37
CA VAL A 760 38.66 9.39 -5.53
C VAL A 760 39.42 9.59 -6.83
N ASN A 761 40.33 10.57 -6.90
CA ASN A 761 41.25 10.74 -8.02
C ASN A 761 42.59 10.02 -7.81
N GLU A 762 42.76 9.32 -6.67
CA GLU A 762 43.97 8.61 -6.24
C GLU A 762 45.26 9.47 -6.28
N ASP A 763 45.15 10.79 -6.10
CA ASP A 763 46.28 11.71 -6.15
C ASP A 763 47.07 11.77 -4.83
N GLY A 764 46.55 11.13 -3.78
CA GLY A 764 47.13 11.06 -2.45
C GLY A 764 46.72 12.20 -1.52
N VAL A 765 45.79 13.07 -1.92
CA VAL A 765 45.38 14.27 -1.20
C VAL A 765 43.87 14.50 -1.29
N VAL A 766 43.15 14.27 -0.18
CA VAL A 766 41.71 14.59 -0.08
C VAL A 766 41.49 16.11 -0.13
N ASN A 767 40.90 16.60 -1.21
CA ASN A 767 40.66 18.02 -1.46
C ASN A 767 39.35 18.29 -2.26
N ILE A 768 39.14 19.54 -2.68
CA ILE A 768 37.91 19.96 -3.37
C ILE A 768 37.72 19.29 -4.75
N GLN A 769 38.79 18.80 -5.37
CA GLN A 769 38.72 18.06 -6.63
C GLN A 769 38.05 16.69 -6.43
N ASP A 770 38.30 16.04 -5.29
CA ASP A 770 37.61 14.81 -4.91
C ASP A 770 36.11 15.01 -4.75
N LEU A 771 35.70 16.13 -4.14
CA LEU A 771 34.29 16.53 -4.04
C LEU A 771 33.67 16.72 -5.42
N THR A 772 34.36 17.42 -6.32
CA THR A 772 33.84 17.73 -7.66
C THR A 772 33.60 16.45 -8.47
N ILE A 773 34.49 15.46 -8.33
CA ILE A 773 34.34 14.14 -8.95
C ILE A 773 33.15 13.39 -8.34
N VAL A 774 32.93 13.51 -7.02
CA VAL A 774 31.82 12.83 -6.35
C VAL A 774 30.46 13.43 -6.73
N ALA A 775 30.34 14.75 -6.82
CA ALA A 775 29.14 15.40 -7.32
C ALA A 775 28.79 14.95 -8.75
N HIS A 776 29.80 14.83 -9.60
CA HIS A 776 29.60 14.48 -11.00
C HIS A 776 29.24 13.01 -11.21
N TYR A 777 29.85 12.09 -10.46
CA TYR A 777 29.65 10.64 -10.64
C TYR A 777 28.59 10.01 -9.74
N PHE A 778 28.30 10.60 -8.57
CA PHE A 778 27.38 10.02 -7.58
C PHE A 778 26.15 10.90 -7.30
N GLY A 779 25.98 12.02 -8.01
CA GLY A 779 24.79 12.87 -7.92
C GLY A 779 24.63 13.60 -6.59
N GLU A 780 25.69 13.73 -5.79
CA GLU A 780 25.64 14.43 -4.50
C GLU A 780 25.61 15.95 -4.70
N THR A 781 24.68 16.64 -4.03
CA THR A 781 24.57 18.11 -4.09
C THR A 781 25.65 18.73 -3.20
N ILE A 782 26.57 19.49 -3.79
CA ILE A 782 27.68 20.13 -3.08
C ILE A 782 27.41 21.62 -2.95
N GLN A 783 27.45 22.15 -1.71
CA GLN A 783 27.48 23.59 -1.48
C GLN A 783 28.93 24.06 -1.36
N LEU A 784 29.36 24.88 -2.33
CA LEU A 784 30.67 25.53 -2.36
C LEU A 784 30.79 26.71 -1.40
#